data_AF-A0A699YFU1-F1
#
_entry.id   AF-A0A699YFU1-F1
#
_cell.length_a   1.000
_cell.length_b   1.000
_cell.length_c   1.000
_cell.angle_alpha   90.00
_cell.angle_beta   90.00
_cell.angle_gamma   90.00
#
_symmetry.space_group_name_H-M   'P 1'
#
loop_
_entity.id
_entity.type
_entity.pdbx_description
1 polymer ?
#
loop_
_entity_poly.entity_id
_entity_poly.type
_entity_poly.pdbx_seq_one_letter_code
_entity_poly.pdbx_strand_id
1 'polypeptide(L)'
;MMMNNRRLASANRLQTTVPCKALRGISRGRAFVPSVRAEAAPAAGAATAPAPPAPQVHVQVAAPPAHVKADKVRDPVSDDELVKLKGILSRSKAAQAAYSTFTQEQVDTIFKAAALAANQARIPLAKMAVQETGMGVMEDKVIKNHFASEYIYNKYKHTKTCGVVDSDPAGGMYKVAEPIGVVAGIVPTTNPTSTAIFKALLCLKTRNSLILCPHPRAAKCTIAAARIVRDAAVAAGAPADIISFVESPSLPVSQALMAAPEVSLILATGGPAMVRAAYSSGHPSVGVGAGNTPAVIDDTANVQMAVSSVLLSKTFDNGVICASEQSVVVCDKVYDAVRAEFVKRGAYFLTEEDKVKVRAKVIVDGRLNPNIVGQSVEKLAALFDIKVPEGARVIIGEVEVIGKAEPLSEEKLCPVLAMYRAPDFEAAASMADQLVTFGGPGHTSVLYTNPLNRAHIDYYGSLMKTVRILVNSPAAQGAIGDLYNFHLDPSLTLGCGSWGSTSVSTNVGPAQLLNIKSVTERRENMLWFRIPPKVYFKGGCLEVALAELRGKNRAFIVTDKPLYDMGYAEKVTKVLDTVNVHHQVMWLMYEVPETKFEGLAMRFMDIRKRVYDVPTLGKKAMMVAIPTTSGTGSEVTPFSVVTDERDGSKYPLADYALTPNMAIVDPQLVLNIPKRLTAWGGVDALTHALESYVSIFATDYTKGLSKEAITLLFKYLPRSYHNGPNDFEAREKVHTAATMAGMAFANAFLGVCHSMAHKLGAAYHVAHGLANASLISHVIRYNATDSPFKQAAFPQYQYPQVRAWAGALLDEEVAALADTHPWMMC
;
A
#
# COMPACT_ATOMS: atom_id res chain seq x y z
N MET A 1 33.51 21.02 -4.97
CA MET A 1 33.40 22.36 -4.35
C MET A 1 32.76 22.22 -2.98
N MET A 2 33.08 23.11 -2.05
CA MET A 2 32.76 22.97 -0.61
C MET A 2 31.30 23.29 -0.27
N MET A 3 30.85 22.71 0.86
CA MET A 3 29.96 23.27 1.89
C MET A 3 28.94 24.35 1.49
N ASN A 4 27.66 24.14 1.84
CA ASN A 4 27.15 24.84 3.03
C ASN A 4 25.94 24.17 3.70
N ASN A 5 25.68 24.58 4.95
CA ASN A 5 24.80 23.91 5.90
C ASN A 5 23.94 24.97 6.65
N ARG A 6 22.82 24.53 7.26
CA ARG A 6 21.92 25.22 8.24
C ARG A 6 20.59 25.84 7.75
N ARG A 7 19.51 25.21 8.22
CA ARG A 7 18.40 25.74 9.04
C ARG A 7 17.90 27.19 8.80
N LEU A 8 16.59 27.34 8.62
CA LEU A 8 15.65 27.72 9.71
C LEU A 8 14.18 27.63 9.27
N ALA A 9 13.29 27.51 10.24
CA ALA A 9 11.84 27.52 10.06
C ALA A 9 11.23 28.81 10.61
N SER A 10 10.14 29.30 10.00
CA SER A 10 9.28 30.32 10.59
C SER A 10 7.84 30.17 10.08
N ALA A 11 6.88 30.18 11.01
CA ALA A 11 5.46 30.11 10.70
C ALA A 11 4.93 31.42 10.09
N ASN A 12 3.74 31.37 9.47
CA ASN A 12 2.91 32.57 9.37
C ASN A 12 1.43 32.21 9.51
N ARG A 13 0.72 32.97 10.37
CA ARG A 13 -0.74 32.96 10.47
C ARG A 13 -1.30 34.03 9.52
N LEU A 14 -2.46 33.77 8.93
CA LEU A 14 -3.31 34.84 8.39
C LEU A 14 -4.70 34.73 9.00
N GLN A 15 -5.11 35.80 9.70
CA GLN A 15 -6.49 36.05 10.07
C GLN A 15 -7.11 36.95 9.01
N THR A 16 -8.37 36.70 8.65
CA THR A 16 -9.24 37.69 8.00
C THR A 16 -10.61 37.66 8.64
N THR A 17 -11.01 38.78 9.24
CA THR A 17 -12.30 39.01 9.90
C THR A 17 -13.21 39.88 9.02
N VAL A 18 -14.50 39.55 8.92
CA VAL A 18 -15.57 40.46 8.45
C VAL A 18 -16.83 40.22 9.33
N PRO A 19 -17.60 41.25 9.75
CA PRO A 19 -18.48 41.16 10.93
C PRO A 19 -20.01 41.09 10.66
N CYS A 20 -20.78 40.84 11.74
CA CYS A 20 -22.24 40.67 11.77
C CYS A 20 -23.10 41.95 11.63
N LYS A 21 -24.32 41.78 11.10
CA LYS A 21 -25.60 42.50 11.34
C LYS A 21 -26.76 41.56 10.86
N ALA A 22 -28.01 41.56 11.35
CA ALA A 22 -28.61 42.06 12.59
C ALA A 22 -30.05 41.47 12.80
N LEU A 23 -30.44 41.29 14.08
CA LEU A 23 -31.79 41.48 14.69
C LEU A 23 -33.10 40.74 14.24
N ARG A 24 -33.70 40.07 15.25
CA ARG A 24 -35.14 40.02 15.68
C ARG A 24 -36.20 39.17 14.93
N GLY A 25 -36.82 38.24 15.70
CA GLY A 25 -38.25 38.36 16.08
C GLY A 25 -39.17 37.12 16.01
N ILE A 26 -39.94 36.88 17.11
CA ILE A 26 -41.34 36.34 17.13
C ILE A 26 -41.46 34.80 16.80
N SER A 27 -42.31 33.92 17.38
CA SER A 27 -43.34 33.94 18.46
C SER A 27 -43.54 32.55 19.11
N ARG A 28 -44.37 32.50 20.18
CA ARG A 28 -44.87 31.31 20.91
C ARG A 28 -45.59 30.25 20.05
N GLY A 29 -45.53 28.99 20.47
CA GLY A 29 -46.43 27.88 20.07
C GLY A 29 -46.58 26.87 21.22
N ARG A 30 -47.77 26.29 21.43
CA ARG A 30 -48.10 25.43 22.60
C ARG A 30 -47.85 23.93 22.34
N ALA A 31 -47.68 23.18 23.43
CA ALA A 31 -47.47 21.74 23.48
C ALA A 31 -48.71 20.91 23.07
N PHE A 32 -48.48 19.65 22.68
CA PHE A 32 -49.34 18.50 23.04
C PHE A 32 -48.57 17.18 22.90
N VAL A 33 -48.62 16.32 23.92
CA VAL A 33 -48.18 14.92 23.88
C VAL A 33 -49.19 14.09 24.68
N PRO A 34 -49.87 13.09 24.08
CA PRO A 34 -50.67 12.12 24.82
C PRO A 34 -49.89 10.83 25.09
N SER A 35 -50.03 10.34 26.32
CA SER A 35 -49.55 9.04 26.80
C SER A 35 -50.36 7.84 26.27
N VAL A 36 -49.75 6.66 26.18
CA VAL A 36 -50.44 5.38 26.45
C VAL A 36 -49.53 4.48 27.32
N ARG A 37 -50.16 3.68 28.19
CA ARG A 37 -49.55 2.84 29.23
C ARG A 37 -48.90 1.57 28.67
N ALA A 38 -47.98 1.00 29.45
CA ALA A 38 -47.56 -0.39 29.34
C ALA A 38 -48.50 -1.31 30.14
N GLU A 39 -48.76 -2.50 29.62
CA GLU A 39 -49.28 -3.64 30.38
C GLU A 39 -48.71 -4.95 29.81
N ALA A 40 -48.83 -6.05 30.56
CA ALA A 40 -47.85 -7.15 30.54
C ALA A 40 -48.00 -8.18 29.38
N ALA A 41 -46.92 -8.95 29.19
CA ALA A 41 -46.84 -10.05 28.21
C ALA A 41 -47.72 -11.26 28.56
N PRO A 42 -47.97 -12.13 27.58
CA PRO A 42 -47.72 -13.56 27.83
C PRO A 42 -46.94 -14.30 26.73
N ALA A 43 -46.30 -15.36 27.20
CA ALA A 43 -45.66 -16.53 26.58
C ALA A 43 -45.79 -16.82 25.05
N ALA A 44 -44.62 -17.16 24.49
CA ALA A 44 -44.32 -18.33 23.65
C ALA A 44 -45.24 -18.73 22.46
N GLY A 45 -44.66 -18.71 21.26
CA GLY A 45 -44.82 -19.80 20.28
C GLY A 45 -45.54 -19.48 18.98
N ALA A 46 -44.80 -19.06 17.95
CA ALA A 46 -45.00 -19.45 16.54
C ALA A 46 -43.83 -18.95 15.69
N ALA A 47 -43.19 -19.82 14.91
CA ALA A 47 -42.22 -19.39 13.90
C ALA A 47 -42.97 -18.96 12.63
N THR A 48 -42.74 -17.72 12.18
CA THR A 48 -43.21 -17.23 10.87
C THR A 48 -42.02 -16.78 10.02
N ALA A 49 -42.14 -16.97 8.70
CA ALA A 49 -41.02 -16.96 7.77
C ALA A 49 -40.40 -15.57 7.52
N PRO A 50 -39.11 -15.49 7.15
CA PRO A 50 -38.47 -14.24 6.77
C PRO A 50 -39.00 -13.70 5.44
N ALA A 51 -38.95 -12.37 5.29
CA ALA A 51 -39.36 -11.63 4.09
C ALA A 51 -38.55 -12.03 2.84
N PRO A 52 -39.11 -11.89 1.62
CA PRO A 52 -38.46 -12.33 0.39
C PRO A 52 -37.23 -11.47 0.04
N PRO A 53 -36.18 -12.06 -0.57
CA PRO A 53 -35.01 -11.33 -1.01
C PRO A 53 -35.31 -10.42 -2.21
N ALA A 54 -34.53 -9.34 -2.35
CA ALA A 54 -34.54 -8.48 -3.53
C ALA A 54 -34.24 -9.27 -4.82
N PRO A 55 -34.79 -8.87 -5.99
CA PRO A 55 -34.71 -9.66 -7.21
C PRO A 55 -33.26 -9.82 -7.69
N GLN A 56 -32.84 -11.08 -7.86
CA GLN A 56 -31.57 -11.41 -8.47
C GLN A 56 -31.60 -11.06 -9.95
N VAL A 57 -30.72 -10.16 -10.39
CA VAL A 57 -30.45 -9.97 -11.82
C VAL A 57 -29.69 -11.20 -12.32
N HIS A 58 -30.39 -12.12 -12.97
CA HIS A 58 -29.75 -13.25 -13.65
C HIS A 58 -28.90 -12.76 -14.82
N VAL A 59 -27.61 -12.54 -14.57
CA VAL A 59 -26.61 -12.56 -15.64
C VAL A 59 -26.57 -13.99 -16.18
N GLN A 60 -27.18 -14.20 -17.36
CA GLN A 60 -26.98 -15.44 -18.11
C GLN A 60 -25.51 -15.53 -18.50
N VAL A 61 -24.74 -16.31 -17.73
CA VAL A 61 -23.42 -16.78 -18.17
C VAL A 61 -23.67 -17.68 -19.37
N ALA A 62 -23.31 -17.19 -20.56
CA ALA A 62 -23.43 -17.97 -21.78
C ALA A 62 -22.65 -19.28 -21.62
N ALA A 63 -23.29 -20.40 -21.97
CA ALA A 63 -22.66 -21.71 -21.89
C ALA A 63 -21.36 -21.71 -22.74
N PRO A 64 -20.29 -22.38 -22.27
CA PRO A 64 -19.05 -22.45 -23.05
C PRO A 64 -19.35 -23.08 -24.41
N PRO A 65 -18.84 -22.51 -25.53
CA PRO A 65 -19.13 -23.03 -26.86
C PRO A 65 -18.65 -24.48 -26.98
N ALA A 66 -19.50 -25.31 -27.59
CA ALA A 66 -19.28 -26.74 -27.70
C ALA A 66 -17.93 -27.08 -28.36
N HIS A 67 -17.33 -28.16 -27.87
CA HIS A 67 -16.06 -28.75 -28.29
C HIS A 67 -15.53 -28.31 -29.67
N VAL A 68 -14.50 -27.46 -29.64
CA VAL A 68 -13.60 -27.28 -30.79
C VAL A 68 -13.04 -28.66 -31.15
N LYS A 69 -13.16 -29.06 -32.42
CA LYS A 69 -12.65 -30.33 -32.92
C LYS A 69 -11.16 -30.48 -32.58
N ALA A 70 -10.77 -31.70 -32.20
CA ALA A 70 -9.42 -32.02 -31.79
C ALA A 70 -8.37 -31.49 -32.80
N ASP A 71 -7.35 -30.80 -32.27
CA ASP A 71 -6.16 -30.46 -33.03
C ASP A 71 -5.57 -31.72 -33.68
N LYS A 72 -4.99 -31.56 -34.87
CA LYS A 72 -4.14 -32.59 -35.48
C LYS A 72 -3.12 -33.06 -34.44
N VAL A 73 -3.00 -34.37 -34.26
CA VAL A 73 -1.96 -34.99 -33.42
C VAL A 73 -0.62 -34.40 -33.86
N ARG A 74 0.03 -33.70 -32.95
CA ARG A 74 1.30 -32.99 -33.20
C ARG A 74 2.43 -34.00 -33.03
N ASP A 75 3.43 -33.92 -33.90
CA ASP A 75 4.59 -34.82 -33.84
C ASP A 75 5.25 -34.75 -32.44
N PRO A 76 5.60 -35.91 -31.85
CA PRO A 76 6.28 -35.93 -30.55
C PRO A 76 7.65 -35.25 -30.65
N VAL A 77 8.13 -34.70 -29.52
CA VAL A 77 9.53 -34.26 -29.42
C VAL A 77 10.42 -35.48 -29.71
N SER A 78 11.47 -35.32 -30.51
CA SER A 78 12.44 -36.42 -30.65
C SER A 78 13.22 -36.62 -29.33
N ASP A 79 13.53 -37.87 -28.99
CA ASP A 79 14.26 -38.17 -27.75
C ASP A 79 15.62 -37.45 -27.69
N ASP A 80 16.28 -37.30 -28.84
CA ASP A 80 17.53 -36.54 -29.00
C ASP A 80 17.40 -35.06 -28.63
N GLU A 81 16.29 -34.39 -28.99
CA GLU A 81 16.04 -32.99 -28.62
C GLU A 81 15.80 -32.87 -27.11
N LEU A 82 15.08 -33.81 -26.49
CA LEU A 82 14.87 -33.84 -25.05
C LEU A 82 16.15 -34.10 -24.27
N VAL A 83 17.02 -35.00 -24.76
CA VAL A 83 18.35 -35.26 -24.17
C VAL A 83 19.22 -34.01 -24.24
N LYS A 84 19.27 -33.32 -25.39
CA LYS A 84 20.00 -32.05 -25.53
C LYS A 84 19.48 -30.97 -24.60
N LEU A 85 18.16 -30.80 -24.50
CA LEU A 85 17.52 -29.83 -23.61
C LEU A 85 17.84 -30.11 -22.12
N LYS A 86 17.74 -31.36 -21.67
CA LYS A 86 18.13 -31.78 -20.30
C LYS A 86 19.59 -31.46 -20.01
N GLY A 87 20.49 -31.69 -20.98
CA GLY A 87 21.90 -31.32 -20.87
C GLY A 87 22.11 -29.80 -20.68
N ILE A 88 21.38 -28.98 -21.44
CA ILE A 88 21.41 -27.51 -21.31
C ILE A 88 20.88 -27.05 -19.95
N LEU A 89 19.75 -27.60 -19.49
CA LEU A 89 19.14 -27.27 -18.19
C LEU A 89 20.10 -27.56 -17.04
N SER A 90 20.71 -28.75 -17.03
CA SER A 90 21.68 -29.17 -16.01
C SER A 90 22.89 -28.23 -15.92
N ARG A 91 23.53 -27.92 -17.07
CA ARG A 91 24.67 -26.99 -17.09
C ARG A 91 24.29 -25.55 -16.73
N SER A 92 23.13 -25.07 -17.18
CA SER A 92 22.63 -23.74 -16.85
C SER A 92 22.34 -23.59 -15.35
N LYS A 93 21.84 -24.64 -14.69
CA LYS A 93 21.64 -24.70 -13.23
C LYS A 93 22.97 -24.67 -12.47
N ALA A 94 23.96 -25.44 -12.92
CA ALA A 94 25.31 -25.42 -12.32
C ALA A 94 26.00 -24.05 -12.49
N ALA A 95 25.92 -23.46 -13.69
CA ALA A 95 26.42 -22.12 -13.98
C ALA A 95 25.75 -21.05 -13.09
N GLN A 96 24.43 -21.13 -12.90
CA GLN A 96 23.69 -20.23 -12.03
C GLN A 96 24.11 -20.36 -10.56
N ALA A 97 24.24 -21.59 -10.06
CA ALA A 97 24.67 -21.83 -8.68
C ALA A 97 26.04 -21.20 -8.41
N ALA A 98 27.01 -21.36 -9.33
CA ALA A 98 28.30 -20.68 -9.22
C ALA A 98 28.16 -19.15 -9.27
N TYR A 99 27.43 -18.61 -10.24
CA TYR A 99 27.29 -17.17 -10.45
C TYR A 99 26.50 -16.45 -9.35
N SER A 100 25.65 -17.17 -8.61
CA SER A 100 24.91 -16.63 -7.45
C SER A 100 25.83 -16.07 -6.35
N THR A 101 27.04 -16.62 -6.25
CA THR A 101 28.04 -16.29 -5.22
C THR A 101 28.87 -15.04 -5.53
N PHE A 102 28.76 -14.47 -6.73
CA PHE A 102 29.61 -13.37 -7.19
C PHE A 102 29.26 -12.05 -6.48
N THR A 103 30.29 -11.21 -6.24
CA THR A 103 30.12 -9.87 -5.68
C THR A 103 29.51 -8.90 -6.70
N GLN A 104 29.02 -7.75 -6.22
CA GLN A 104 28.46 -6.72 -7.08
C GLN A 104 29.46 -6.24 -8.14
N GLU A 105 30.73 -6.11 -7.77
CA GLU A 105 31.82 -5.63 -8.63
C GLU A 105 32.14 -6.62 -9.75
N GLN A 106 32.12 -7.93 -9.45
CA GLN A 106 32.30 -8.98 -10.45
C GLN A 106 31.13 -9.00 -11.44
N VAL A 107 29.90 -8.95 -10.93
CA VAL A 107 28.67 -8.86 -11.73
C VAL A 107 28.67 -7.63 -12.63
N ASP A 108 29.07 -6.47 -12.10
CA ASP A 108 29.07 -5.20 -12.84
C ASP A 108 30.16 -5.17 -13.92
N THR A 109 31.31 -5.81 -13.68
CA THR A 109 32.38 -6.01 -14.66
C THR A 109 31.90 -6.86 -15.84
N ILE A 110 31.24 -7.99 -15.54
CA ILE A 110 30.65 -8.91 -16.53
C ILE A 110 29.53 -8.20 -17.33
N PHE A 111 28.63 -7.51 -16.64
CA PHE A 111 27.54 -6.75 -17.25
C PHE A 111 28.04 -5.66 -18.22
N LYS A 112 29.11 -4.94 -17.86
CA LYS A 112 29.76 -3.95 -18.72
C LYS A 112 30.39 -4.58 -19.96
N ALA A 113 31.16 -5.66 -19.81
CA ALA A 113 31.81 -6.33 -20.93
C ALA A 113 30.79 -6.88 -21.94
N ALA A 114 29.74 -7.53 -21.42
CA ALA A 114 28.61 -8.04 -22.19
C ALA A 114 27.88 -6.94 -22.98
N ALA A 115 27.59 -5.80 -22.35
CA ALA A 115 26.91 -4.68 -23.00
C ALA A 115 27.76 -4.03 -24.11
N LEU A 116 29.05 -3.84 -23.86
CA LEU A 116 29.99 -3.28 -24.86
C LEU A 116 30.09 -4.19 -26.10
N ALA A 117 30.23 -5.50 -25.91
CA ALA A 117 30.31 -6.46 -27.03
C ALA A 117 29.01 -6.47 -27.87
N ALA A 118 27.84 -6.44 -27.22
CA ALA A 118 26.55 -6.33 -27.90
C ALA A 118 26.41 -5.02 -28.69
N ASN A 119 26.83 -3.89 -28.12
CA ASN A 119 26.78 -2.58 -28.77
C ASN A 119 27.75 -2.52 -29.98
N GLN A 120 28.95 -3.09 -29.87
CA GLN A 120 29.89 -3.21 -30.98
C GLN A 120 29.33 -4.08 -32.13
N ALA A 121 28.67 -5.19 -31.80
CA ALA A 121 28.07 -6.10 -32.77
C ALA A 121 26.72 -5.65 -33.38
N ARG A 122 26.21 -4.46 -33.02
CA ARG A 122 24.87 -3.99 -33.42
C ARG A 122 24.59 -4.04 -34.93
N ILE A 123 25.60 -3.73 -35.77
CA ILE A 123 25.49 -3.68 -37.24
C ILE A 123 25.42 -5.09 -37.87
N PRO A 124 26.39 -6.01 -37.65
CA PRO A 124 26.29 -7.36 -38.21
C PRO A 124 25.04 -8.10 -37.71
N LEU A 125 24.65 -7.92 -36.44
CA LEU A 125 23.42 -8.51 -35.90
C LEU A 125 22.14 -7.96 -36.57
N ALA A 126 22.08 -6.65 -36.83
CA ALA A 126 20.95 -6.05 -37.54
C ALA A 126 20.82 -6.57 -38.98
N LYS A 127 21.94 -6.65 -39.71
CA LYS A 127 21.99 -7.23 -41.08
C LYS A 127 21.50 -8.67 -41.08
N MET A 128 22.00 -9.49 -40.16
CA MET A 128 21.62 -10.91 -40.04
C MET A 128 20.12 -11.07 -39.73
N ALA A 129 19.57 -10.23 -38.85
CA ALA A 129 18.14 -10.26 -38.52
C ALA A 129 17.24 -9.89 -39.72
N VAL A 130 17.58 -8.86 -40.50
CA VAL A 130 16.83 -8.53 -41.73
C VAL A 130 16.92 -9.66 -42.75
N GLN A 131 18.12 -10.21 -42.97
CA GLN A 131 18.37 -11.29 -43.94
C GLN A 131 17.65 -12.60 -43.59
N GLU A 132 17.64 -13.00 -42.31
CA GLU A 132 17.00 -14.25 -41.88
C GLU A 132 15.47 -14.13 -41.81
N THR A 133 14.94 -13.02 -41.29
CA THR A 133 13.49 -12.89 -41.06
C THR A 133 12.72 -12.42 -42.29
N GLY A 134 13.40 -11.65 -43.17
CA GLY A 134 12.79 -10.90 -44.27
C GLY A 134 12.02 -9.64 -43.82
N MET A 135 12.24 -9.16 -42.58
CA MET A 135 11.39 -8.16 -41.93
C MET A 135 12.18 -6.93 -41.45
N GLY A 136 11.61 -5.75 -41.65
CA GLY A 136 12.06 -4.48 -41.08
C GLY A 136 13.19 -3.79 -41.85
N VAL A 137 13.88 -2.87 -41.17
CA VAL A 137 14.89 -1.94 -41.71
C VAL A 137 16.20 -2.13 -40.95
N MET A 138 17.33 -2.18 -41.67
CA MET A 138 18.63 -2.54 -41.07
C MET A 138 19.11 -1.48 -40.08
N GLU A 139 18.98 -0.21 -40.46
CA GLU A 139 19.29 0.98 -39.68
C GLU A 139 18.49 1.04 -38.37
N ASP A 140 17.19 0.75 -38.44
CA ASP A 140 16.34 0.73 -37.25
C ASP A 140 16.66 -0.46 -36.32
N LYS A 141 17.02 -1.62 -36.87
CA LYS A 141 17.54 -2.73 -36.06
C LYS A 141 18.91 -2.42 -35.44
N VAL A 142 19.74 -1.59 -36.07
CA VAL A 142 20.98 -1.06 -35.44
C VAL A 142 20.62 -0.21 -34.22
N ILE A 143 19.65 0.69 -34.34
CA ILE A 143 19.15 1.52 -33.23
C ILE A 143 18.57 0.63 -32.12
N LYS A 144 17.77 -0.39 -32.44
CA LYS A 144 17.20 -1.33 -31.46
C LYS A 144 18.26 -2.16 -30.73
N ASN A 145 19.31 -2.60 -31.42
CA ASN A 145 20.44 -3.31 -30.81
C ASN A 145 21.28 -2.37 -29.91
N HIS A 146 21.45 -1.11 -30.31
CA HIS A 146 22.09 -0.08 -29.49
C HIS A 146 21.28 0.24 -28.23
N PHE A 147 19.97 0.43 -28.35
CA PHE A 147 19.06 0.60 -27.21
C PHE A 147 19.13 -0.59 -26.24
N ALA A 148 19.01 -1.81 -26.75
CA ALA A 148 19.04 -3.03 -25.95
C ALA A 148 20.38 -3.27 -25.21
N SER A 149 21.46 -2.58 -25.59
CA SER A 149 22.78 -2.68 -24.97
C SER A 149 23.14 -1.45 -24.13
N GLU A 150 23.28 -0.30 -24.77
CA GLU A 150 23.78 0.93 -24.15
C GLU A 150 22.80 1.54 -23.13
N TYR A 151 21.50 1.61 -23.45
CA TYR A 151 20.50 2.20 -22.54
C TYR A 151 20.24 1.28 -21.34
N ILE A 152 20.12 -0.03 -21.58
CA ILE A 152 19.98 -1.05 -20.53
C ILE A 152 21.18 -1.02 -19.57
N TYR A 153 22.40 -0.92 -20.10
CA TYR A 153 23.59 -0.77 -19.29
C TYR A 153 23.58 0.54 -18.48
N ASN A 154 23.34 1.68 -19.12
CA ASN A 154 23.41 2.97 -18.43
C ASN A 154 22.34 3.15 -17.35
N LYS A 155 21.14 2.60 -17.54
CA LYS A 155 20.09 2.57 -16.53
C LYS A 155 20.49 1.74 -15.31
N TYR A 156 20.98 0.51 -15.53
CA TYR A 156 21.10 -0.49 -14.46
C TYR A 156 22.53 -0.70 -13.91
N LYS A 157 23.56 -0.03 -14.47
CA LYS A 157 24.95 -0.16 -14.00
C LYS A 157 25.11 0.05 -12.49
N HIS A 158 24.40 1.02 -11.90
CA HIS A 158 24.47 1.33 -10.45
C HIS A 158 23.37 0.66 -9.60
N THR A 159 22.48 -0.15 -10.19
CA THR A 159 21.46 -0.86 -9.42
C THR A 159 22.13 -1.92 -8.55
N LYS A 160 21.88 -1.88 -7.24
CA LYS A 160 22.31 -2.95 -6.33
C LYS A 160 21.46 -4.20 -6.58
N THR A 161 22.11 -5.31 -6.88
CA THR A 161 21.50 -6.60 -7.22
C THR A 161 22.12 -7.76 -6.43
N CYS A 162 23.11 -7.49 -5.59
CA CYS A 162 23.86 -8.47 -4.80
C CYS A 162 23.86 -8.10 -3.31
N GLY A 163 23.69 -9.09 -2.42
CA GLY A 163 23.75 -8.87 -0.97
C GLY A 163 22.68 -7.90 -0.46
N VAL A 164 23.05 -7.05 0.51
CA VAL A 164 22.15 -6.06 1.12
C VAL A 164 21.90 -4.89 0.15
N VAL A 165 20.65 -4.76 -0.30
CA VAL A 165 20.23 -3.73 -1.27
C VAL A 165 19.54 -2.53 -0.61
N ASP A 166 18.94 -2.73 0.56
CA ASP A 166 18.20 -1.73 1.34
C ASP A 166 18.41 -1.99 2.84
N SER A 167 18.48 -0.95 3.67
CA SER A 167 18.80 -1.08 5.11
C SER A 167 18.29 0.10 5.93
N ASP A 168 17.52 -0.21 6.97
CA ASP A 168 17.12 0.67 8.06
C ASP A 168 17.57 0.07 9.40
N PRO A 169 18.79 0.39 9.87
CA PRO A 169 19.30 -0.10 11.15
C PRO A 169 18.45 0.36 12.36
N ALA A 170 17.78 1.51 12.27
CA ALA A 170 16.97 2.06 13.34
C ALA A 170 15.67 1.27 13.51
N GLY A 171 14.93 1.07 12.41
CA GLY A 171 13.78 0.16 12.36
C GLY A 171 14.15 -1.33 12.51
N GLY A 172 15.43 -1.68 12.46
CA GLY A 172 15.91 -3.05 12.60
C GLY A 172 15.57 -3.93 11.42
N MET A 173 15.55 -3.37 10.20
CA MET A 173 15.21 -4.09 8.98
C MET A 173 16.28 -3.88 7.91
N TYR A 174 16.59 -4.94 7.16
CA TYR A 174 17.34 -4.82 5.91
C TYR A 174 16.83 -5.83 4.89
N LYS A 175 17.11 -5.57 3.60
CA LYS A 175 16.66 -6.42 2.49
C LYS A 175 17.85 -6.96 1.72
N VAL A 176 17.84 -8.27 1.47
CA VAL A 176 18.87 -8.98 0.72
C VAL A 176 18.31 -9.43 -0.62
N ALA A 177 19.01 -9.12 -1.71
CA ALA A 177 18.64 -9.54 -3.05
C ALA A 177 19.27 -10.89 -3.41
N GLU A 178 18.46 -11.82 -3.90
CA GLU A 178 18.86 -13.13 -4.41
C GLU A 178 18.43 -13.29 -5.87
N PRO A 179 19.20 -13.99 -6.72
CA PRO A 179 18.71 -14.41 -8.03
C PRO A 179 17.47 -15.29 -7.89
N ILE A 180 16.64 -15.33 -8.94
CA ILE A 180 15.49 -16.24 -9.00
C ILE A 180 15.94 -17.66 -9.38
N GLY A 181 16.96 -17.81 -10.24
CA GLY A 181 17.51 -19.10 -10.67
C GLY A 181 17.69 -19.18 -12.19
N VAL A 182 17.20 -20.26 -12.81
CA VAL A 182 17.29 -20.46 -14.26
C VAL A 182 16.10 -19.78 -14.93
N VAL A 183 16.37 -18.90 -15.89
CA VAL A 183 15.35 -18.16 -16.64
C VAL A 183 15.17 -18.76 -18.03
N ALA A 184 13.94 -19.11 -18.40
CA ALA A 184 13.58 -19.47 -19.76
C ALA A 184 13.17 -18.21 -20.55
N GLY A 185 13.93 -17.83 -21.56
CA GLY A 185 13.69 -16.61 -22.35
C GLY A 185 13.13 -16.91 -23.74
N ILE A 186 11.83 -16.72 -23.94
CA ILE A 186 11.20 -16.87 -25.25
C ILE A 186 11.42 -15.60 -26.09
N VAL A 187 11.87 -15.74 -27.35
CA VAL A 187 12.26 -14.60 -28.21
C VAL A 187 11.38 -14.53 -29.47
N PRO A 188 10.81 -13.36 -29.83
CA PRO A 188 9.94 -13.21 -30.99
C PRO A 188 10.73 -13.01 -32.30
N THR A 189 10.08 -13.26 -33.43
CA THR A 189 10.68 -13.06 -34.77
C THR A 189 10.85 -11.58 -35.17
N THR A 190 10.18 -10.65 -34.50
CA THR A 190 10.20 -9.21 -34.81
C THR A 190 11.42 -8.48 -34.21
N ASN A 191 11.82 -8.88 -33.00
CA ASN A 191 12.86 -8.24 -32.19
C ASN A 191 14.00 -9.22 -31.79
N PRO A 192 14.47 -10.13 -32.67
CA PRO A 192 15.21 -11.32 -32.24
C PRO A 192 16.52 -11.02 -31.52
N THR A 193 17.39 -10.23 -32.16
CA THR A 193 18.72 -9.87 -31.62
C THR A 193 18.59 -8.94 -30.42
N SER A 194 17.76 -7.91 -30.51
CA SER A 194 17.60 -6.90 -29.45
C SER A 194 16.96 -7.48 -28.19
N THR A 195 15.96 -8.35 -28.31
CA THR A 195 15.35 -9.02 -27.15
C THR A 195 16.30 -10.06 -26.52
N ALA A 196 17.14 -10.75 -27.32
CA ALA A 196 18.17 -11.63 -26.80
C ALA A 196 19.22 -10.88 -25.97
N ILE A 197 19.75 -9.76 -26.49
CA ILE A 197 20.70 -8.89 -25.79
C ILE A 197 20.07 -8.39 -24.48
N PHE A 198 18.88 -7.80 -24.56
CA PHE A 198 18.15 -7.26 -23.40
C PHE A 198 17.97 -8.31 -22.28
N LYS A 199 17.46 -9.51 -22.61
CA LYS A 199 17.26 -10.58 -21.61
C LYS A 199 18.57 -11.08 -21.02
N ALA A 200 19.59 -11.26 -21.85
CA ALA A 200 20.91 -11.72 -21.40
C ALA A 200 21.55 -10.70 -20.44
N LEU A 201 21.53 -9.42 -20.78
CA LEU A 201 22.05 -8.35 -19.92
C LEU A 201 21.30 -8.26 -18.58
N LEU A 202 19.96 -8.35 -18.58
CA LEU A 202 19.20 -8.38 -17.32
C LEU A 202 19.51 -9.60 -16.45
N CYS A 203 19.65 -10.80 -17.03
CA CYS A 203 19.98 -12.01 -16.28
C CYS A 203 21.40 -11.95 -15.71
N LEU A 204 22.38 -11.46 -16.49
CA LEU A 204 23.75 -11.24 -16.03
C LEU A 204 23.82 -10.27 -14.87
N LYS A 205 23.13 -9.13 -14.93
CA LYS A 205 23.09 -8.12 -13.84
C LYS A 205 22.42 -8.65 -12.56
N THR A 206 21.59 -9.68 -12.66
CA THR A 206 20.81 -10.23 -11.54
C THR A 206 21.25 -11.63 -11.07
N ARG A 207 22.41 -12.12 -11.54
CA ARG A 207 22.99 -13.43 -11.16
C ARG A 207 22.13 -14.66 -11.54
N ASN A 208 21.33 -14.52 -12.58
CA ASN A 208 20.50 -15.60 -13.14
C ASN A 208 21.20 -16.24 -14.36
N SER A 209 20.98 -17.54 -14.60
CA SER A 209 21.29 -18.13 -15.91
C SER A 209 20.10 -17.98 -16.86
N LEU A 210 20.38 -17.95 -18.16
CA LEU A 210 19.38 -17.74 -19.20
C LEU A 210 19.44 -18.84 -20.25
N ILE A 211 18.32 -19.52 -20.49
CA ILE A 211 18.13 -20.41 -21.64
C ILE A 211 17.20 -19.73 -22.63
N LEU A 212 17.75 -19.28 -23.76
CA LEU A 212 16.96 -18.64 -24.82
C LEU A 212 16.31 -19.68 -25.75
N CYS A 213 14.99 -19.56 -25.95
CA CYS A 213 14.27 -20.29 -27.00
C CYS A 213 13.92 -19.30 -28.13
N PRO A 214 14.65 -19.32 -29.26
CA PRO A 214 14.34 -18.48 -30.41
C PRO A 214 13.04 -18.89 -31.10
N HIS A 215 12.44 -17.95 -31.84
CA HIS A 215 11.44 -18.28 -32.85
C HIS A 215 12.14 -18.94 -34.07
N PRO A 216 11.57 -19.99 -34.69
CA PRO A 216 12.23 -20.72 -35.79
C PRO A 216 12.65 -19.84 -36.99
N ARG A 217 11.84 -18.83 -37.36
CA ARG A 217 12.16 -17.85 -38.42
C ARG A 217 13.30 -16.86 -38.09
N ALA A 218 13.90 -16.93 -36.90
CA ALA A 218 14.91 -15.98 -36.43
C ALA A 218 15.99 -16.66 -35.56
N ALA A 219 16.19 -17.97 -35.73
CA ALA A 219 17.03 -18.77 -34.84
C ALA A 219 18.50 -18.35 -34.90
N LYS A 220 19.07 -18.18 -36.10
CA LYS A 220 20.49 -17.93 -36.30
C LYS A 220 20.90 -16.56 -35.76
N CYS A 221 20.13 -15.50 -36.04
CA CYS A 221 20.44 -14.16 -35.53
C CYS A 221 20.23 -14.05 -34.02
N THR A 222 19.21 -14.71 -33.45
CA THR A 222 19.00 -14.77 -31.99
C THR A 222 20.17 -15.47 -31.30
N ILE A 223 20.59 -16.63 -31.82
CA ILE A 223 21.72 -17.41 -31.29
C ILE A 223 23.04 -16.65 -31.44
N ALA A 224 23.27 -15.95 -32.55
CA ALA A 224 24.45 -15.12 -32.75
C ALA A 224 24.53 -13.98 -31.71
N ALA A 225 23.42 -13.28 -31.44
CA ALA A 225 23.36 -12.26 -30.40
C ALA A 225 23.63 -12.83 -29.00
N ALA A 226 22.98 -13.95 -28.67
CA ALA A 226 23.18 -14.65 -27.39
C ALA A 226 24.64 -15.09 -27.18
N ARG A 227 25.26 -15.64 -28.23
CA ARG A 227 26.65 -16.11 -28.23
C ARG A 227 27.64 -14.96 -28.01
N ILE A 228 27.47 -13.83 -28.68
CA ILE A 228 28.32 -12.65 -28.49
C ILE A 228 28.26 -12.14 -27.05
N VAL A 229 27.06 -12.05 -26.47
CA VAL A 229 26.87 -11.62 -25.07
C VAL A 229 27.49 -12.63 -24.09
N ARG A 230 27.26 -13.93 -24.31
CA ARG A 230 27.83 -15.01 -23.51
C ARG A 230 29.35 -15.01 -23.54
N ASP A 231 29.95 -14.99 -24.72
CA ASP A 231 31.40 -15.16 -24.88
C ASP A 231 32.15 -13.95 -24.27
N ALA A 232 31.58 -12.74 -24.37
CA ALA A 232 32.08 -11.54 -23.68
C ALA A 232 31.90 -11.60 -22.15
N ALA A 233 30.77 -12.14 -21.66
CA ALA A 233 30.54 -12.34 -20.23
C ALA A 233 31.52 -13.36 -19.64
N VAL A 234 31.77 -14.47 -20.35
CA VAL A 234 32.71 -15.53 -19.96
C VAL A 234 34.15 -15.01 -19.97
N ALA A 235 34.54 -14.24 -20.98
CA ALA A 235 35.86 -13.57 -21.01
C ALA A 235 36.06 -12.58 -19.85
N ALA A 236 34.98 -12.04 -19.29
CA ALA A 236 34.97 -11.19 -18.09
C ALA A 236 34.82 -11.97 -16.76
N GLY A 237 34.82 -13.31 -16.80
CA GLY A 237 34.80 -14.19 -15.62
C GLY A 237 33.47 -14.88 -15.31
N ALA A 238 32.44 -14.75 -16.16
CA ALA A 238 31.17 -15.47 -15.95
C ALA A 238 31.31 -16.98 -16.24
N PRO A 239 30.50 -17.86 -15.61
CA PRO A 239 30.49 -19.29 -15.93
C PRO A 239 30.07 -19.59 -17.38
N ALA A 240 30.68 -20.61 -18.01
CA ALA A 240 30.56 -20.88 -19.46
C ALA A 240 29.12 -21.01 -19.98
N ASP A 241 28.26 -21.76 -19.28
CA ASP A 241 26.86 -22.00 -19.67
C ASP A 241 25.87 -21.00 -19.06
N ILE A 242 26.33 -19.85 -18.52
CA ILE A 242 25.44 -18.86 -17.87
C ILE A 242 24.37 -18.30 -18.84
N ILE A 243 24.70 -18.26 -20.13
CA ILE A 243 23.75 -18.02 -21.22
C ILE A 243 23.83 -19.21 -22.16
N SER A 244 22.70 -19.88 -22.35
CA SER A 244 22.50 -21.02 -23.25
C SER A 244 21.33 -20.74 -24.19
N PHE A 245 21.18 -21.56 -25.23
CA PHE A 245 20.11 -21.41 -26.22
C PHE A 245 19.72 -22.74 -26.86
N VAL A 246 18.46 -22.83 -27.29
CA VAL A 246 17.95 -23.96 -28.09
C VAL A 246 18.37 -23.77 -29.54
N GLU A 247 19.19 -24.69 -30.07
CA GLU A 247 19.72 -24.61 -31.44
C GLU A 247 18.67 -24.94 -32.52
N SER A 248 17.82 -25.95 -32.25
CA SER A 248 16.68 -26.35 -33.09
C SER A 248 15.37 -26.03 -32.38
N PRO A 249 14.85 -24.80 -32.46
CA PRO A 249 13.60 -24.44 -31.80
C PRO A 249 12.40 -25.11 -32.47
N SER A 250 11.58 -25.80 -31.68
CA SER A 250 10.28 -26.34 -32.09
C SER A 250 9.23 -26.02 -31.01
N LEU A 251 7.94 -26.06 -31.36
CA LEU A 251 6.88 -25.85 -30.36
C LEU A 251 6.97 -26.89 -29.21
N PRO A 252 7.15 -28.20 -29.47
CA PRO A 252 7.34 -29.18 -28.41
C PRO A 252 8.55 -28.91 -27.52
N VAL A 253 9.71 -28.51 -28.09
CA VAL A 253 10.90 -28.14 -27.28
C VAL A 253 10.66 -26.88 -26.44
N SER A 254 9.95 -25.88 -26.97
CA SER A 254 9.61 -24.67 -26.20
C SER A 254 8.68 -24.97 -25.01
N GLN A 255 7.74 -25.90 -25.18
CA GLN A 255 6.86 -26.36 -24.11
C GLN A 255 7.63 -27.17 -23.06
N ALA A 256 8.52 -28.07 -23.50
CA ALA A 256 9.38 -28.85 -22.61
C ALA A 256 10.32 -27.95 -21.79
N LEU A 257 10.86 -26.87 -22.37
CA LEU A 257 11.66 -25.88 -21.64
C LEU A 257 10.81 -25.13 -20.60
N MET A 258 9.61 -24.68 -20.97
CA MET A 258 8.75 -23.93 -20.05
C MET A 258 8.24 -24.78 -18.87
N ALA A 259 8.08 -26.09 -19.04
CA ALA A 259 7.65 -27.02 -17.99
C ALA A 259 8.81 -27.72 -17.25
N ALA A 260 10.07 -27.33 -17.50
CA ALA A 260 11.23 -27.99 -16.91
C ALA A 260 11.40 -27.59 -15.43
N PRO A 261 11.56 -28.55 -14.50
CA PRO A 261 11.64 -28.28 -13.06
C PRO A 261 12.87 -27.47 -12.63
N GLU A 262 13.90 -27.37 -13.48
CA GLU A 262 15.04 -26.49 -13.26
C GLU A 262 14.72 -25.01 -13.52
N VAL A 263 13.70 -24.70 -14.32
CA VAL A 263 13.31 -23.32 -14.64
C VAL A 263 12.61 -22.67 -13.45
N SER A 264 13.06 -21.48 -13.11
CA SER A 264 12.58 -20.71 -11.96
C SER A 264 11.69 -19.53 -12.38
N LEU A 265 11.86 -19.03 -13.61
CA LEU A 265 11.03 -17.98 -14.22
C LEU A 265 10.99 -18.11 -15.75
N ILE A 266 9.84 -17.82 -16.37
CA ILE A 266 9.72 -17.66 -17.82
C ILE A 266 9.59 -16.18 -18.18
N LEU A 267 10.49 -15.65 -19.01
CA LEU A 267 10.32 -14.37 -19.70
C LEU A 267 9.69 -14.61 -21.08
N ALA A 268 8.37 -14.47 -21.19
CA ALA A 268 7.61 -14.77 -22.40
C ALA A 268 7.39 -13.51 -23.26
N THR A 269 8.23 -13.32 -24.28
CA THR A 269 8.05 -12.24 -25.29
C THR A 269 7.62 -12.86 -26.61
N GLY A 270 6.35 -12.77 -26.94
CA GLY A 270 5.75 -13.38 -28.13
C GLY A 270 4.25 -13.13 -28.20
N GLY A 271 3.58 -13.71 -29.20
CA GLY A 271 2.14 -13.54 -29.38
C GLY A 271 1.31 -14.16 -28.24
N PRO A 272 0.01 -13.79 -28.10
CA PRO A 272 -0.83 -14.15 -26.96
C PRO A 272 -0.91 -15.65 -26.64
N ALA A 273 -0.84 -16.53 -27.66
CA ALA A 273 -0.84 -17.98 -27.47
C ALA A 273 0.42 -18.49 -26.73
N MET A 274 1.59 -17.90 -27.01
CA MET A 274 2.85 -18.26 -26.35
C MET A 274 2.90 -17.73 -24.91
N VAL A 275 2.40 -16.51 -24.70
CA VAL A 275 2.29 -15.94 -23.34
C VAL A 275 1.32 -16.75 -22.49
N ARG A 276 0.17 -17.16 -23.03
CA ARG A 276 -0.76 -18.08 -22.35
C ARG A 276 -0.08 -19.41 -22.02
N ALA A 277 0.69 -20.00 -22.94
CA ALA A 277 1.42 -21.24 -22.68
C ALA A 277 2.43 -21.10 -21.52
N ALA A 278 3.13 -19.96 -21.42
CA ALA A 278 4.01 -19.67 -20.29
C ALA A 278 3.23 -19.60 -18.95
N TYR A 279 2.14 -18.84 -18.88
CA TYR A 279 1.31 -18.78 -17.66
C TYR A 279 0.58 -20.10 -17.33
N SER A 280 0.44 -21.01 -18.29
CA SER A 280 -0.08 -22.38 -18.07
C SER A 280 1.01 -23.44 -17.80
N SER A 281 2.28 -23.06 -17.72
CA SER A 281 3.41 -23.99 -17.51
C SER A 281 3.51 -24.56 -16.08
N GLY A 282 2.88 -23.90 -15.10
CA GLY A 282 3.09 -24.15 -13.67
C GLY A 282 4.22 -23.31 -13.06
N HIS A 283 5.06 -22.65 -13.86
CA HIS A 283 6.16 -21.81 -13.38
C HIS A 283 5.78 -20.32 -13.33
N PRO A 284 6.35 -19.54 -12.38
CA PRO A 284 6.27 -18.09 -12.40
C PRO A 284 6.65 -17.53 -13.78
N SER A 285 5.81 -16.65 -14.30
CA SER A 285 5.92 -16.14 -15.66
C SER A 285 5.77 -14.64 -15.70
N VAL A 286 6.55 -14.00 -16.57
CA VAL A 286 6.51 -12.57 -16.90
C VAL A 286 6.33 -12.47 -18.41
N GLY A 287 5.10 -12.20 -18.83
CA GLY A 287 4.69 -12.09 -20.22
C GLY A 287 4.48 -10.66 -20.71
N VAL A 288 4.14 -10.56 -22.00
CA VAL A 288 3.71 -9.33 -22.68
C VAL A 288 2.29 -9.51 -23.24
N GLY A 289 1.65 -8.43 -23.69
CA GLY A 289 0.39 -8.48 -24.43
C GLY A 289 0.56 -8.19 -25.93
N ALA A 290 -0.53 -8.33 -26.69
CA ALA A 290 -0.66 -7.73 -28.02
C ALA A 290 -0.78 -6.20 -27.91
N GLY A 291 -0.36 -5.47 -28.95
CA GLY A 291 -0.35 -4.01 -28.96
C GLY A 291 -1.27 -3.41 -30.03
N ASN A 292 -2.53 -3.12 -29.67
CA ASN A 292 -3.45 -2.37 -30.53
C ASN A 292 -3.51 -0.88 -30.18
N THR A 293 -2.36 -0.21 -30.20
CA THR A 293 -2.19 1.15 -29.67
C THR A 293 -2.95 2.22 -30.48
N PRO A 294 -3.96 2.90 -29.92
CA PRO A 294 -4.56 4.07 -30.54
C PRO A 294 -3.78 5.35 -30.21
N ALA A 295 -3.77 6.30 -31.14
CA ALA A 295 -3.32 7.66 -30.93
C ALA A 295 -4.48 8.64 -31.09
N VAL A 296 -4.95 9.24 -29.99
CA VAL A 296 -5.92 10.34 -30.04
C VAL A 296 -5.18 11.63 -30.40
N ILE A 297 -5.73 12.40 -31.35
CA ILE A 297 -5.30 13.76 -31.66
C ILE A 297 -6.49 14.69 -31.40
N ASP A 298 -6.38 15.53 -30.36
CA ASP A 298 -7.43 16.46 -29.97
C ASP A 298 -7.36 17.82 -30.68
N ASP A 299 -8.42 18.61 -30.54
CA ASP A 299 -8.58 19.96 -31.10
C ASP A 299 -7.43 20.94 -30.76
N THR A 300 -6.67 20.65 -29.71
CA THR A 300 -5.62 21.52 -29.15
C THR A 300 -4.20 21.04 -29.48
N ALA A 301 -4.08 19.89 -30.15
CA ALA A 301 -2.81 19.27 -30.48
C ALA A 301 -1.99 20.09 -31.49
N ASN A 302 -0.67 20.07 -31.34
CA ASN A 302 0.22 20.50 -32.42
C ASN A 302 0.22 19.44 -33.53
N VAL A 303 -0.56 19.68 -34.59
CA VAL A 303 -0.77 18.75 -35.71
C VAL A 303 0.54 18.31 -36.35
N GLN A 304 1.50 19.21 -36.60
CA GLN A 304 2.77 18.85 -37.23
C GLN A 304 3.59 17.89 -36.36
N MET A 305 3.64 18.13 -35.04
CA MET A 305 4.35 17.29 -34.08
C MET A 305 3.63 15.94 -33.91
N ALA A 306 2.30 15.93 -33.80
CA ALA A 306 1.51 14.70 -33.67
C ALA A 306 1.71 13.78 -34.88
N VAL A 307 1.48 14.28 -36.09
CA VAL A 307 1.65 13.50 -37.33
C VAL A 307 3.11 13.07 -37.51
N SER A 308 4.08 13.93 -37.23
CA SER A 308 5.50 13.56 -37.31
C SER A 308 5.88 12.44 -36.34
N SER A 309 5.29 12.43 -35.14
CA SER A 309 5.54 11.42 -34.11
C SER A 309 4.89 10.08 -34.45
N VAL A 310 3.62 10.09 -34.88
CA VAL A 310 2.94 8.88 -35.37
C VAL A 310 3.72 8.26 -36.54
N LEU A 311 4.17 9.06 -37.51
CA LEU A 311 4.97 8.54 -38.62
C LEU A 311 6.34 8.01 -38.15
N LEU A 312 7.04 8.71 -37.25
CA LEU A 312 8.32 8.26 -36.70
C LEU A 312 8.21 6.90 -36.00
N SER A 313 7.16 6.69 -35.20
CA SER A 313 6.92 5.42 -34.52
C SER A 313 6.42 4.34 -35.48
N LYS A 314 5.45 4.65 -36.36
CA LYS A 314 4.83 3.67 -37.24
C LYS A 314 5.79 3.13 -38.31
N THR A 315 6.69 3.97 -38.83
CA THR A 315 7.66 3.53 -39.86
C THR A 315 8.91 2.87 -39.28
N PHE A 316 9.20 3.04 -37.98
CA PHE A 316 10.39 2.49 -37.34
C PHE A 316 10.42 0.96 -37.40
N ASP A 317 11.45 0.42 -38.03
CA ASP A 317 11.64 -1.00 -38.35
C ASP A 317 10.44 -1.61 -39.08
N ASN A 318 9.80 -0.83 -39.97
CA ASN A 318 8.51 -1.12 -40.62
C ASN A 318 7.40 -1.49 -39.61
N GLY A 319 7.33 -0.83 -38.46
CA GLY A 319 6.20 -0.94 -37.54
C GLY A 319 6.11 -2.25 -36.74
N VAL A 320 7.20 -3.03 -36.65
CA VAL A 320 7.22 -4.33 -35.93
C VAL A 320 7.32 -4.21 -34.40
N ILE A 321 7.40 -2.99 -33.85
CA ILE A 321 7.29 -2.75 -32.42
C ILE A 321 5.80 -2.81 -32.04
N CYS A 322 5.44 -3.69 -31.10
CA CYS A 322 4.06 -3.86 -30.61
C CYS A 322 3.45 -2.56 -30.04
N ALA A 323 4.26 -1.69 -29.44
CA ALA A 323 3.80 -0.39 -28.99
C ALA A 323 3.50 0.61 -30.12
N SER A 324 3.91 0.36 -31.37
CA SER A 324 3.63 1.29 -32.48
C SER A 324 2.13 1.48 -32.70
N GLU A 325 1.73 2.68 -33.11
CA GLU A 325 0.34 3.04 -33.38
C GLU A 325 -0.28 2.07 -34.38
N GLN A 326 -1.52 1.66 -34.13
CA GLN A 326 -2.32 0.83 -35.06
C GLN A 326 -3.49 1.63 -35.63
N SER A 327 -3.93 2.66 -34.91
CA SER A 327 -4.98 3.58 -35.33
C SER A 327 -4.70 4.99 -34.83
N VAL A 328 -5.25 5.97 -35.55
CA VAL A 328 -5.30 7.37 -35.14
C VAL A 328 -6.77 7.76 -35.03
N VAL A 329 -7.17 8.36 -33.92
CA VAL A 329 -8.53 8.87 -33.68
C VAL A 329 -8.45 10.38 -33.59
N VAL A 330 -9.08 11.08 -34.53
CA VAL A 330 -8.87 12.52 -34.71
C VAL A 330 -10.19 13.25 -34.53
N CYS A 331 -10.15 14.29 -33.69
CA CYS A 331 -11.31 15.14 -33.45
C CYS A 331 -11.65 15.98 -34.70
N ASP A 332 -12.94 16.13 -34.98
CA ASP A 332 -13.46 16.65 -36.25
C ASP A 332 -12.86 18.02 -36.62
N LYS A 333 -12.73 18.93 -35.65
CA LYS A 333 -12.20 20.29 -35.85
C LYS A 333 -10.79 20.34 -36.45
N VAL A 334 -9.98 19.29 -36.24
CA VAL A 334 -8.60 19.20 -36.73
C VAL A 334 -8.41 18.08 -37.76
N TYR A 335 -9.46 17.33 -38.11
CA TYR A 335 -9.38 16.13 -38.96
C TYR A 335 -8.73 16.42 -40.32
N ASP A 336 -9.24 17.41 -41.04
CA ASP A 336 -8.77 17.71 -42.40
C ASP A 336 -7.34 18.28 -42.40
N ALA A 337 -6.97 19.03 -41.35
CA ALA A 337 -5.60 19.52 -41.15
C ALA A 337 -4.60 18.38 -40.85
N VAL A 338 -5.00 17.42 -40.01
CA VAL A 338 -4.22 16.21 -39.71
C VAL A 338 -4.08 15.35 -40.98
N ARG A 339 -5.16 15.14 -41.73
CA ARG A 339 -5.18 14.41 -43.00
C ARG A 339 -4.24 15.05 -44.03
N ALA A 340 -4.28 16.37 -44.18
CA ALA A 340 -3.39 17.11 -45.07
C ALA A 340 -1.90 17.01 -44.65
N GLU A 341 -1.59 17.12 -43.35
CA GLU A 341 -0.22 16.99 -42.86
C GLU A 341 0.31 15.54 -42.98
N PHE A 342 -0.55 14.52 -42.87
CA PHE A 342 -0.20 13.13 -43.19
C PHE A 342 0.19 12.97 -44.67
N VAL A 343 -0.65 13.44 -45.60
CA VAL A 343 -0.37 13.40 -47.05
C VAL A 343 0.95 14.10 -47.37
N LYS A 344 1.14 15.33 -46.85
CA LYS A 344 2.36 16.13 -47.01
C LYS A 344 3.63 15.43 -46.51
N ARG A 345 3.52 14.52 -45.54
CA ARG A 345 4.64 13.73 -44.99
C ARG A 345 4.78 12.33 -45.60
N GLY A 346 4.06 12.06 -46.69
CA GLY A 346 4.17 10.83 -47.47
C GLY A 346 3.20 9.71 -47.08
N ALA A 347 2.08 10.02 -46.41
CA ALA A 347 1.03 9.02 -46.21
C ALA A 347 0.16 8.84 -47.47
N TYR A 348 -0.10 7.59 -47.85
CA TYR A 348 -1.07 7.24 -48.88
C TYR A 348 -2.41 6.90 -48.24
N PHE A 349 -3.46 7.66 -48.56
CA PHE A 349 -4.83 7.37 -48.13
C PHE A 349 -5.50 6.43 -49.13
N LEU A 350 -6.03 5.31 -48.63
CA LEU A 350 -6.68 4.29 -49.44
C LEU A 350 -7.99 4.79 -50.05
N THR A 351 -8.21 4.49 -51.33
CA THR A 351 -9.54 4.60 -51.96
C THR A 351 -10.50 3.54 -51.41
N GLU A 352 -11.81 3.65 -51.68
CA GLU A 352 -12.76 2.59 -51.30
C GLU A 352 -12.42 1.23 -51.95
N GLU A 353 -11.94 1.23 -53.20
CA GLU A 353 -11.49 0.01 -53.88
C GLU A 353 -10.26 -0.59 -53.20
N ASP A 354 -9.24 0.23 -52.92
CA ASP A 354 -8.01 -0.23 -52.25
C ASP A 354 -8.29 -0.71 -50.83
N LYS A 355 -9.23 -0.08 -50.10
CA LYS A 355 -9.66 -0.55 -48.77
C LYS A 355 -10.20 -1.98 -48.81
N VAL A 356 -10.97 -2.37 -49.83
CA VAL A 356 -11.46 -3.76 -49.97
C VAL A 356 -10.27 -4.73 -50.15
N LYS A 357 -9.33 -4.39 -51.04
CA LYS A 357 -8.14 -5.22 -51.32
C LYS A 357 -7.21 -5.38 -50.11
N VAL A 358 -6.99 -4.29 -49.34
CA VAL A 358 -6.20 -4.32 -48.12
C VAL A 358 -6.90 -5.14 -47.03
N ARG A 359 -8.18 -4.88 -46.74
CA ARG A 359 -8.96 -5.60 -45.71
C ARG A 359 -8.91 -7.12 -45.92
N ALA A 360 -9.07 -7.58 -47.16
CA ALA A 360 -9.04 -9.01 -47.52
C ALA A 360 -7.68 -9.71 -47.28
N LYS A 361 -6.61 -8.96 -47.00
CA LYS A 361 -5.23 -9.47 -46.92
C LYS A 361 -4.52 -9.14 -45.60
N VAL A 362 -5.08 -8.28 -44.74
CA VAL A 362 -4.55 -8.00 -43.39
C VAL A 362 -4.79 -9.19 -42.46
N ILE A 363 -6.03 -9.70 -42.41
CA ILE A 363 -6.41 -10.88 -41.63
C ILE A 363 -6.72 -12.03 -42.59
N VAL A 364 -6.06 -13.18 -42.40
CA VAL A 364 -6.25 -14.41 -43.16
C VAL A 364 -6.48 -15.56 -42.17
N ASP A 365 -7.48 -16.40 -42.41
CA ASP A 365 -7.90 -17.50 -41.51
C ASP A 365 -8.14 -17.05 -40.04
N GLY A 366 -8.65 -15.82 -39.86
CA GLY A 366 -8.90 -15.23 -38.55
C GLY A 366 -7.65 -14.87 -37.75
N ARG A 367 -6.50 -14.68 -38.41
CA ARG A 367 -5.21 -14.29 -37.81
C ARG A 367 -4.51 -13.22 -38.66
N LEU A 368 -3.65 -12.42 -38.04
CA LEU A 368 -2.75 -11.50 -38.75
C LEU A 368 -1.93 -12.25 -39.81
N ASN A 369 -1.97 -11.78 -41.05
CA ASN A 369 -1.22 -12.35 -42.15
C ASN A 369 0.30 -12.22 -41.91
N PRO A 370 1.05 -13.33 -41.73
CA PRO A 370 2.47 -13.29 -41.39
C PRO A 370 3.38 -12.75 -42.51
N ASN A 371 2.83 -12.52 -43.70
CA ASN A 371 3.56 -12.00 -44.86
C ASN A 371 3.57 -10.47 -44.94
N ILE A 372 2.65 -9.76 -44.26
CA ILE A 372 2.65 -8.28 -44.22
C ILE A 372 3.55 -7.72 -43.11
N VAL A 373 3.85 -8.53 -42.09
CA VAL A 373 4.58 -8.11 -40.88
C VAL A 373 5.98 -7.59 -41.25
N GLY A 374 6.27 -6.35 -40.87
CA GLY A 374 7.56 -5.70 -41.11
C GLY A 374 7.94 -5.49 -42.58
N GLN A 375 7.01 -5.59 -43.53
CA GLN A 375 7.29 -5.27 -44.93
C GLN A 375 7.26 -3.76 -45.19
N SER A 376 8.03 -3.31 -46.17
CA SER A 376 8.02 -1.91 -46.62
C SER A 376 6.73 -1.60 -47.39
N VAL A 377 6.40 -0.32 -47.55
CA VAL A 377 5.15 0.12 -48.20
C VAL A 377 5.06 -0.35 -49.66
N GLU A 378 6.17 -0.42 -50.39
CA GLU A 378 6.20 -0.91 -51.78
C GLU A 378 5.87 -2.41 -51.86
N LYS A 379 6.44 -3.21 -50.93
CA LYS A 379 6.11 -4.63 -50.82
C LYS A 379 4.67 -4.85 -50.38
N LEU A 380 4.17 -4.04 -49.45
CA LEU A 380 2.78 -4.08 -49.03
C LEU A 380 1.84 -3.72 -50.18
N ALA A 381 2.17 -2.70 -50.99
CA ALA A 381 1.37 -2.32 -52.15
C ALA A 381 1.26 -3.49 -53.15
N ALA A 382 2.39 -4.15 -53.46
CA ALA A 382 2.42 -5.34 -54.31
C ALA A 382 1.65 -6.54 -53.69
N LEU A 383 1.79 -6.78 -52.38
CA LEU A 383 1.02 -7.83 -51.68
C LEU A 383 -0.48 -7.52 -51.70
N PHE A 384 -0.87 -6.27 -51.48
CA PHE A 384 -2.25 -5.81 -51.44
C PHE A 384 -2.90 -5.69 -52.81
N ASP A 385 -2.13 -5.62 -53.90
CA ASP A 385 -2.60 -5.33 -55.27
C ASP A 385 -3.16 -3.91 -55.43
N ILE A 386 -2.42 -2.95 -54.88
CA ILE A 386 -2.73 -1.51 -54.92
C ILE A 386 -1.52 -0.74 -55.48
N LYS A 387 -1.76 0.48 -56.00
CA LYS A 387 -0.69 1.37 -56.46
C LYS A 387 -0.51 2.54 -55.49
N VAL A 388 0.70 2.68 -54.95
CA VAL A 388 1.08 3.78 -54.05
C VAL A 388 2.08 4.71 -54.75
N PRO A 389 2.11 6.01 -54.43
CA PRO A 389 3.15 6.93 -54.92
C PRO A 389 4.56 6.48 -54.50
N GLU A 390 5.56 6.81 -55.30
CA GLU A 390 6.97 6.62 -54.93
C GLU A 390 7.30 7.42 -53.66
N GLY A 391 8.03 6.82 -52.73
CA GLY A 391 8.35 7.43 -51.44
C GLY A 391 7.20 7.44 -50.42
N ALA A 392 6.08 6.75 -50.68
CA ALA A 392 5.00 6.57 -49.70
C ALA A 392 5.53 5.85 -48.44
N ARG A 393 5.31 6.46 -47.27
CA ARG A 393 5.87 6.05 -45.98
C ARG A 393 4.93 5.24 -45.10
N VAL A 394 3.62 5.44 -45.27
CA VAL A 394 2.57 4.70 -44.55
C VAL A 394 1.32 4.62 -45.41
N ILE A 395 0.54 3.55 -45.25
CA ILE A 395 -0.79 3.40 -45.84
C ILE A 395 -1.83 3.71 -44.76
N ILE A 396 -2.84 4.55 -45.05
CA ILE A 396 -3.90 4.92 -44.11
C ILE A 396 -5.27 4.57 -44.70
N GLY A 397 -6.07 3.83 -43.95
CA GLY A 397 -7.48 3.58 -44.27
C GLY A 397 -8.41 4.36 -43.36
N GLU A 398 -9.25 5.23 -43.93
CA GLU A 398 -10.32 5.92 -43.19
C GLU A 398 -11.48 4.94 -42.96
N VAL A 399 -11.82 4.71 -41.68
CA VAL A 399 -12.74 3.67 -41.21
C VAL A 399 -13.58 4.14 -40.02
N GLU A 400 -14.73 3.50 -39.81
CA GLU A 400 -15.71 3.87 -38.77
C GLU A 400 -15.96 2.77 -37.73
N VAL A 401 -15.75 1.50 -38.11
CA VAL A 401 -16.07 0.33 -37.28
C VAL A 401 -14.85 -0.14 -36.49
N ILE A 402 -15.07 -0.56 -35.24
CA ILE A 402 -14.07 -1.19 -34.38
C ILE A 402 -14.50 -2.65 -34.15
N GLY A 403 -13.58 -3.59 -34.38
CA GLY A 403 -13.83 -5.02 -34.16
C GLY A 403 -13.54 -5.88 -35.40
N LYS A 404 -13.74 -7.20 -35.28
CA LYS A 404 -13.39 -8.22 -36.29
C LYS A 404 -14.01 -8.03 -37.68
N ALA A 405 -15.06 -7.23 -37.81
CA ALA A 405 -15.67 -6.87 -39.10
C ALA A 405 -14.82 -5.85 -39.88
N GLU A 406 -13.92 -5.14 -39.20
CA GLU A 406 -12.97 -4.18 -39.78
C GLU A 406 -11.53 -4.66 -39.51
N PRO A 407 -10.90 -5.40 -40.43
CA PRO A 407 -9.51 -5.86 -40.32
C PRO A 407 -8.49 -4.75 -40.03
N LEU A 408 -8.77 -3.51 -40.45
CA LEU A 408 -7.89 -2.38 -40.15
C LEU A 408 -7.90 -1.97 -38.67
N SER A 409 -8.88 -2.41 -37.87
CA SER A 409 -8.97 -2.14 -36.43
C SER A 409 -8.10 -3.05 -35.55
N GLU A 410 -7.49 -4.10 -36.12
CA GLU A 410 -6.60 -5.04 -35.42
C GLU A 410 -5.11 -4.57 -35.40
N GLU A 411 -4.26 -5.27 -34.62
CA GLU A 411 -2.81 -5.09 -34.64
C GLU A 411 -2.22 -5.59 -35.98
N LYS A 412 -1.50 -4.73 -36.70
CA LYS A 412 -1.03 -4.96 -38.08
C LYS A 412 0.48 -5.23 -38.20
N LEU A 413 1.28 -4.72 -37.25
CA LEU A 413 2.75 -4.85 -37.20
C LEU A 413 3.48 -4.55 -38.52
N CYS A 414 2.95 -3.59 -39.28
CA CYS A 414 3.46 -3.09 -40.56
C CYS A 414 3.11 -1.58 -40.69
N PRO A 415 3.65 -0.83 -41.67
CA PRO A 415 3.32 0.58 -41.90
C PRO A 415 1.92 0.79 -42.53
N VAL A 416 0.89 0.31 -41.84
CA VAL A 416 -0.54 0.52 -42.14
C VAL A 416 -1.24 1.05 -40.88
N LEU A 417 -2.07 2.08 -41.03
CA LEU A 417 -2.88 2.68 -39.96
C LEU A 417 -4.36 2.69 -40.33
N ALA A 418 -5.22 2.52 -39.33
CA ALA A 418 -6.61 2.99 -39.41
C ALA A 418 -6.68 4.47 -39.01
N MET A 419 -7.58 5.24 -39.60
CA MET A 419 -7.91 6.60 -39.18
C MET A 419 -9.41 6.72 -38.94
N TYR A 420 -9.77 7.20 -37.76
CA TYR A 420 -11.14 7.38 -37.27
C TYR A 420 -11.43 8.87 -37.06
N ARG A 421 -12.63 9.31 -37.44
CA ARG A 421 -13.15 10.67 -37.15
C ARG A 421 -14.03 10.61 -35.89
N ALA A 422 -13.79 11.49 -34.94
CA ALA A 422 -14.60 11.64 -33.73
C ALA A 422 -15.14 13.08 -33.62
N PRO A 423 -16.38 13.31 -33.15
CA PRO A 423 -16.96 14.65 -33.07
C PRO A 423 -16.24 15.56 -32.05
N ASP A 424 -15.75 14.99 -30.96
CA ASP A 424 -15.09 15.67 -29.84
C ASP A 424 -14.06 14.75 -29.14
N PHE A 425 -13.39 15.30 -28.13
CA PHE A 425 -12.34 14.60 -27.38
C PHE A 425 -12.89 13.41 -26.57
N GLU A 426 -14.04 13.56 -25.93
CA GLU A 426 -14.69 12.52 -25.14
C GLU A 426 -15.07 11.32 -26.00
N ALA A 427 -15.62 11.55 -27.19
CA ALA A 427 -15.87 10.50 -28.17
C ALA A 427 -14.56 9.87 -28.69
N ALA A 428 -13.52 10.68 -28.96
CA ALA A 428 -12.22 10.18 -29.40
C ALA A 428 -11.56 9.27 -28.34
N ALA A 429 -11.64 9.67 -27.07
CA ALA A 429 -11.16 8.90 -25.93
C ALA A 429 -11.99 7.61 -25.73
N SER A 430 -13.32 7.66 -25.89
CA SER A 430 -14.19 6.48 -25.85
C SER A 430 -13.85 5.47 -26.97
N MET A 431 -13.63 5.94 -28.20
CA MET A 431 -13.17 5.09 -29.31
C MET A 431 -11.80 4.47 -29.02
N ALA A 432 -10.87 5.21 -28.40
CA ALA A 432 -9.57 4.70 -28.00
C ALA A 432 -9.68 3.58 -26.94
N ASP A 433 -10.57 3.69 -25.94
CA ASP A 433 -10.78 2.62 -24.95
C ASP A 433 -11.42 1.38 -25.60
N GLN A 434 -12.29 1.55 -26.60
CA GLN A 434 -12.84 0.45 -27.38
C GLN A 434 -11.76 -0.28 -28.21
N LEU A 435 -10.88 0.46 -28.89
CA LEU A 435 -9.74 -0.09 -29.65
C LEU A 435 -8.74 -0.84 -28.75
N VAL A 436 -8.44 -0.29 -27.57
CA VAL A 436 -7.63 -0.93 -26.52
C VAL A 436 -8.32 -2.20 -26.03
N THR A 437 -9.58 -2.11 -25.62
CA THR A 437 -10.35 -3.25 -25.07
C THR A 437 -10.51 -4.37 -26.10
N PHE A 438 -10.60 -4.03 -27.40
CA PHE A 438 -10.71 -5.01 -28.49
C PHE A 438 -9.43 -5.83 -28.72
N GLY A 439 -8.24 -5.19 -28.75
CA GLY A 439 -7.02 -5.84 -29.26
C GLY A 439 -5.71 -5.55 -28.53
N GLY A 440 -5.68 -4.64 -27.55
CA GLY A 440 -4.46 -4.23 -26.85
C GLY A 440 -4.60 -3.91 -25.35
N PRO A 441 -5.48 -4.59 -24.58
CA PRO A 441 -5.71 -4.22 -23.19
C PRO A 441 -4.43 -4.32 -22.39
N GLY A 442 -4.13 -3.27 -21.64
CA GLY A 442 -2.92 -3.14 -20.83
C GLY A 442 -1.67 -2.66 -21.57
N HIS A 443 -1.60 -2.60 -22.90
CA HIS A 443 -0.32 -2.37 -23.58
C HIS A 443 0.13 -0.90 -23.61
N THR A 444 -0.42 -0.09 -24.51
CA THR A 444 -0.03 1.32 -24.74
C THR A 444 -1.17 2.09 -25.41
N SER A 445 -1.33 3.36 -25.06
CA SER A 445 -2.19 4.34 -25.75
C SER A 445 -1.50 5.71 -25.79
N VAL A 446 -1.89 6.58 -26.73
CA VAL A 446 -1.27 7.90 -26.92
C VAL A 446 -2.32 8.99 -27.01
N LEU A 447 -2.06 10.12 -26.34
CA LEU A 447 -2.79 11.37 -26.50
C LEU A 447 -1.86 12.47 -27.01
N TYR A 448 -2.19 13.05 -28.16
CA TYR A 448 -1.64 14.30 -28.63
C TYR A 448 -2.62 15.43 -28.29
N THR A 449 -2.13 16.42 -27.54
CA THR A 449 -2.92 17.51 -26.95
C THR A 449 -2.02 18.68 -26.57
N ASN A 450 -2.56 19.87 -26.26
CA ASN A 450 -1.77 20.94 -25.65
C ASN A 450 -1.28 20.48 -24.25
N PRO A 451 0.04 20.56 -23.93
CA PRO A 451 0.56 20.15 -22.62
C PRO A 451 -0.08 20.83 -21.39
N LEU A 452 -0.74 21.98 -21.58
CA LEU A 452 -1.48 22.69 -20.53
C LEU A 452 -2.90 22.14 -20.31
N ASN A 453 -3.41 21.29 -21.20
CA ASN A 453 -4.76 20.72 -21.13
C ASN A 453 -4.83 19.54 -20.13
N ARG A 454 -4.71 19.87 -18.84
CA ARG A 454 -4.77 18.87 -17.75
C ARG A 454 -6.08 18.13 -17.70
N ALA A 455 -7.21 18.79 -18.00
CA ALA A 455 -8.52 18.14 -18.04
C ALA A 455 -8.54 16.94 -19.00
N HIS A 456 -8.04 17.10 -20.23
CA HIS A 456 -7.99 16.00 -21.20
C HIS A 456 -6.98 14.92 -20.79
N ILE A 457 -5.80 15.31 -20.30
CA ILE A 457 -4.75 14.37 -19.86
C ILE A 457 -5.24 13.51 -18.69
N ASP A 458 -5.87 14.12 -17.68
CA ASP A 458 -6.36 13.44 -16.49
C ASP A 458 -7.58 12.56 -16.80
N TYR A 459 -8.49 13.03 -17.66
CA TYR A 459 -9.61 12.24 -18.16
C TYR A 459 -9.14 10.99 -18.93
N TYR A 460 -8.24 11.16 -19.90
CA TYR A 460 -7.66 10.07 -20.67
C TYR A 460 -6.89 9.10 -19.77
N GLY A 461 -6.14 9.64 -18.80
CA GLY A 461 -5.45 8.88 -17.75
C GLY A 461 -6.38 8.01 -16.90
N SER A 462 -7.58 8.49 -16.61
CA SER A 462 -8.59 7.76 -15.82
C SER A 462 -9.36 6.70 -16.63
N LEU A 463 -9.51 6.90 -17.94
CA LEU A 463 -10.32 6.06 -18.82
C LEU A 463 -9.53 4.89 -19.44
N MET A 464 -8.30 5.13 -19.90
CA MET A 464 -7.55 4.17 -20.70
C MET A 464 -7.13 2.93 -19.92
N LYS A 465 -7.59 1.76 -20.36
CA LYS A 465 -7.12 0.45 -19.84
C LYS A 465 -5.74 0.06 -20.39
N THR A 466 -4.74 0.93 -20.29
CA THR A 466 -3.36 0.70 -20.74
C THR A 466 -2.35 1.02 -19.62
N VAL A 467 -1.28 0.24 -19.53
CA VAL A 467 -0.19 0.47 -18.55
C VAL A 467 0.68 1.67 -18.94
N ARG A 468 0.76 1.98 -20.24
CA ARG A 468 1.57 3.08 -20.79
C ARG A 468 0.65 4.05 -21.50
N ILE A 469 0.41 5.19 -20.86
CA ILE A 469 -0.30 6.31 -21.45
C ILE A 469 0.75 7.35 -21.82
N LEU A 470 0.93 7.59 -23.11
CA LEU A 470 1.94 8.51 -23.63
C LEU A 470 1.28 9.82 -24.02
N VAL A 471 1.86 10.95 -23.60
CA VAL A 471 1.37 12.28 -23.98
C VAL A 471 2.40 12.92 -24.90
N ASN A 472 1.98 13.37 -26.08
CA ASN A 472 2.82 14.08 -27.05
C ASN A 472 4.15 13.37 -27.39
N SER A 473 4.13 12.04 -27.50
CA SER A 473 5.32 11.22 -27.74
C SER A 473 5.03 10.09 -28.73
N PRO A 474 5.96 9.77 -29.65
CA PRO A 474 5.81 8.68 -30.61
C PRO A 474 5.72 7.32 -29.89
N ALA A 475 4.74 6.47 -30.24
CA ALA A 475 4.38 5.35 -29.39
C ALA A 475 5.48 4.30 -29.19
N ALA A 476 6.15 3.88 -30.27
CA ALA A 476 7.18 2.84 -30.25
C ALA A 476 8.38 3.23 -29.38
N GLN A 477 8.89 4.46 -29.55
CA GLN A 477 10.04 4.98 -28.79
C GLN A 477 9.65 5.43 -27.38
N GLY A 478 8.44 5.97 -27.20
CA GLY A 478 7.93 6.39 -25.89
C GLY A 478 7.68 5.21 -24.96
N ALA A 479 7.06 4.13 -25.44
CA ALA A 479 6.67 2.98 -24.62
C ALA A 479 7.85 2.10 -24.17
N ILE A 480 8.90 2.00 -25.00
CA ILE A 480 10.11 1.24 -24.61
C ILE A 480 10.91 1.94 -23.52
N GLY A 481 10.71 3.25 -23.30
CA GLY A 481 11.30 4.01 -22.18
C GLY A 481 12.61 4.72 -22.50
N ASP A 482 13.05 5.58 -21.57
CA ASP A 482 14.35 6.28 -21.51
C ASP A 482 14.74 7.22 -22.68
N LEU A 483 13.97 7.24 -23.77
CA LEU A 483 14.25 8.06 -24.96
C LEU A 483 13.59 9.46 -24.90
N TYR A 484 12.28 9.50 -24.59
CA TYR A 484 11.51 10.75 -24.45
C TYR A 484 11.19 11.08 -22.98
N ASN A 485 11.39 10.11 -22.07
CA ASN A 485 11.16 10.26 -20.65
C ASN A 485 12.14 9.36 -19.87
N PHE A 486 13.07 9.97 -19.13
CA PHE A 486 14.13 9.31 -18.36
C PHE A 486 13.63 8.52 -17.13
N HIS A 487 12.33 8.63 -16.81
CA HIS A 487 11.72 7.93 -15.68
C HIS A 487 11.04 6.61 -16.07
N LEU A 488 10.62 6.42 -17.33
CA LEU A 488 10.12 5.12 -17.78
C LEU A 488 11.30 4.21 -18.14
N ASP A 489 11.42 3.09 -17.44
CA ASP A 489 12.54 2.14 -17.57
C ASP A 489 12.71 1.60 -19.00
N PRO A 490 13.94 1.54 -19.55
CA PRO A 490 14.19 1.02 -20.88
C PRO A 490 13.97 -0.50 -20.93
N SER A 491 13.09 -0.98 -21.83
CA SER A 491 12.76 -2.41 -21.93
C SER A 491 12.25 -2.86 -23.29
N LEU A 492 12.48 -4.13 -23.61
CA LEU A 492 11.90 -4.84 -24.76
C LEU A 492 10.99 -6.00 -24.33
N THR A 493 10.58 -6.02 -23.06
CA THR A 493 9.51 -6.88 -22.54
C THR A 493 8.53 -5.98 -21.79
N LEU A 494 7.45 -5.64 -22.48
CA LEU A 494 6.46 -4.65 -22.05
C LEU A 494 5.30 -5.38 -21.36
N GLY A 495 5.29 -5.38 -20.03
CA GLY A 495 4.20 -5.96 -19.26
C GLY A 495 2.89 -5.19 -19.43
N CYS A 496 1.76 -5.90 -19.46
CA CYS A 496 0.42 -5.33 -19.70
C CYS A 496 -0.51 -5.40 -18.48
N GLY A 497 0.00 -5.80 -17.32
CA GLY A 497 -0.80 -6.01 -16.11
C GLY A 497 -1.92 -7.03 -16.30
N SER A 498 -2.89 -6.99 -15.39
CA SER A 498 -4.06 -7.88 -15.36
C SER A 498 -4.96 -7.72 -16.59
N TRP A 499 -5.08 -6.52 -17.15
CA TRP A 499 -5.84 -6.26 -18.37
C TRP A 499 -5.31 -7.04 -19.58
N GLY A 500 -3.99 -7.21 -19.69
CA GLY A 500 -3.36 -8.05 -20.70
C GLY A 500 -3.17 -9.52 -20.31
N SER A 501 -3.76 -9.96 -19.18
CA SER A 501 -3.52 -11.29 -18.58
C SER A 501 -2.05 -11.58 -18.27
N THR A 502 -1.33 -10.58 -17.76
CA THR A 502 0.09 -10.69 -17.35
C THR A 502 0.30 -10.28 -15.89
N SER A 503 1.36 -10.81 -15.27
CA SER A 503 1.70 -10.62 -13.85
C SER A 503 2.34 -9.27 -13.52
N VAL A 504 2.76 -8.50 -14.52
CA VAL A 504 3.49 -7.23 -14.32
C VAL A 504 2.95 -6.12 -15.22
N SER A 505 2.80 -4.93 -14.64
CA SER A 505 2.37 -3.69 -15.30
C SER A 505 3.52 -2.68 -15.37
N THR A 506 4.71 -3.14 -15.77
CA THR A 506 5.91 -2.30 -15.88
C THR A 506 6.69 -2.65 -17.14
N ASN A 507 7.63 -1.77 -17.49
CA ASN A 507 8.75 -2.16 -18.33
C ASN A 507 9.64 -3.09 -17.50
N VAL A 508 9.85 -4.32 -17.97
CA VAL A 508 10.57 -5.34 -17.21
C VAL A 508 12.04 -4.97 -17.08
N GLY A 509 12.57 -5.05 -15.86
CA GLY A 509 13.95 -4.75 -15.50
C GLY A 509 14.49 -5.72 -14.43
N PRO A 510 15.60 -5.38 -13.74
CA PRO A 510 16.23 -6.24 -12.75
C PRO A 510 15.33 -6.67 -11.59
N ALA A 511 14.37 -5.83 -11.19
CA ALA A 511 13.49 -6.10 -10.05
C ALA A 511 12.61 -7.35 -10.25
N GLN A 512 12.20 -7.65 -11.47
CA GLN A 512 11.41 -8.85 -11.80
C GLN A 512 12.25 -10.13 -11.86
N LEU A 513 13.58 -10.03 -11.72
CA LEU A 513 14.54 -11.14 -11.78
C LEU A 513 15.24 -11.41 -10.43
N LEU A 514 14.74 -10.82 -9.34
CA LEU A 514 15.31 -10.96 -8.00
C LEU A 514 14.22 -11.33 -6.98
N ASN A 515 14.57 -12.23 -6.07
CA ASN A 515 13.86 -12.42 -4.82
C ASN A 515 14.42 -11.44 -3.78
N ILE A 516 13.54 -10.78 -3.01
CA ILE A 516 13.93 -9.83 -1.97
C ILE A 516 13.59 -10.44 -0.60
N LYS A 517 14.62 -10.84 0.15
CA LYS A 517 14.48 -11.36 1.52
C LYS A 517 14.49 -10.20 2.51
N SER A 518 13.41 -10.00 3.25
CA SER A 518 13.37 -9.08 4.39
C SER A 518 13.94 -9.76 5.62
N VAL A 519 14.98 -9.18 6.23
CA VAL A 519 15.49 -9.59 7.54
C VAL A 519 15.08 -8.54 8.57
N THR A 520 14.50 -8.99 9.67
CA THR A 520 13.99 -8.14 10.76
C THR A 520 14.55 -8.58 12.10
N GLU A 521 15.12 -7.64 12.84
CA GLU A 521 15.57 -7.82 14.22
C GLU A 521 14.45 -7.46 15.20
N ARG A 522 14.53 -7.95 16.44
CA ARG A 522 13.63 -7.47 17.50
C ARG A 522 13.92 -5.99 17.74
N ARG A 523 12.86 -5.19 17.69
CA ARG A 523 12.80 -3.81 18.21
C ARG A 523 11.63 -3.73 19.19
N GLU A 524 11.77 -2.89 20.20
CA GLU A 524 10.67 -2.60 21.11
C GLU A 524 9.71 -1.61 20.44
N ASN A 525 8.42 -1.70 20.76
CA ASN A 525 7.43 -0.79 20.18
C ASN A 525 7.69 0.63 20.68
N MET A 526 7.49 1.64 19.83
CA MET A 526 7.50 3.03 20.28
C MET A 526 6.43 3.22 21.38
N LEU A 527 6.89 3.62 22.56
CA LEU A 527 6.04 4.00 23.68
C LEU A 527 5.98 5.52 23.80
N TRP A 528 4.91 6.00 24.42
CA TRP A 528 4.68 7.40 24.75
C TRP A 528 4.13 7.48 26.17
N PHE A 529 4.48 8.53 26.90
CA PHE A 529 3.95 8.76 28.24
C PHE A 529 2.95 9.92 28.17
N ARG A 530 1.66 9.61 28.24
CA ARG A 530 0.56 10.59 28.20
C ARG A 530 -0.05 10.80 29.58
N ILE A 531 -0.11 12.06 29.96
CA ILE A 531 -0.79 12.61 31.14
C ILE A 531 -1.42 13.96 30.71
N PRO A 532 -2.32 14.56 31.51
CA PRO A 532 -2.79 15.92 31.25
C PRO A 532 -1.63 16.92 31.08
N PRO A 533 -1.70 17.84 30.11
CA PRO A 533 -0.66 18.87 29.90
C PRO A 533 -0.42 19.79 31.10
N LYS A 534 -1.38 19.87 32.02
CA LYS A 534 -1.27 20.61 33.29
C LYS A 534 -1.83 19.78 34.43
N VAL A 535 -1.07 19.66 35.52
CA VAL A 535 -1.49 19.03 36.76
C VAL A 535 -1.15 19.98 37.90
N TYR A 536 -2.17 20.58 38.50
CA TYR A 536 -2.04 21.40 39.70
C TYR A 536 -2.16 20.49 40.93
N PHE A 537 -1.35 20.76 41.94
CA PHE A 537 -1.31 20.02 43.20
C PHE A 537 -0.86 20.94 44.34
N LYS A 538 -0.98 20.47 45.59
CA LYS A 538 -0.84 21.21 46.87
C LYS A 538 -2.09 21.97 47.30
N GLY A 539 -2.24 22.13 48.62
CA GLY A 539 -3.40 22.80 49.24
C GLY A 539 -3.60 24.23 48.74
N GLY A 540 -4.82 24.55 48.31
CA GLY A 540 -5.17 25.87 47.79
C GLY A 540 -4.87 26.08 46.31
N CYS A 541 -4.42 25.06 45.58
CA CYS A 541 -4.19 25.17 44.13
C CYS A 541 -5.49 25.33 43.33
N LEU A 542 -6.66 24.98 43.89
CA LEU A 542 -7.95 25.00 43.19
C LEU A 542 -8.29 26.38 42.59
N GLU A 543 -8.19 27.43 43.40
CA GLU A 543 -8.53 28.80 42.97
C GLU A 543 -7.55 29.30 41.90
N VAL A 544 -6.24 29.06 42.11
CA VAL A 544 -5.17 29.46 41.18
C VAL A 544 -5.31 28.76 39.83
N ALA A 545 -5.62 27.46 39.83
CA ALA A 545 -5.79 26.67 38.63
C ALA A 545 -7.06 27.08 37.85
N LEU A 546 -8.19 27.26 38.53
CA LEU A 546 -9.43 27.72 37.89
C LEU A 546 -9.33 29.16 37.37
N ALA A 547 -8.47 30.01 37.95
CA ALA A 547 -8.20 31.35 37.44
C ALA A 547 -7.56 31.36 36.04
N GLU A 548 -6.95 30.26 35.57
CA GLU A 548 -6.51 30.15 34.16
C GLU A 548 -7.67 30.07 33.16
N LEU A 549 -8.88 29.73 33.62
CA LEU A 549 -10.07 29.64 32.77
C LEU A 549 -10.71 31.02 32.49
N ARG A 550 -10.10 32.12 32.94
CA ARG A 550 -10.53 33.49 32.64
C ARG A 550 -10.71 33.70 31.14
N GLY A 551 -11.86 34.24 30.74
CA GLY A 551 -12.25 34.43 29.34
C GLY A 551 -12.93 33.22 28.67
N LYS A 552 -13.18 32.13 29.41
CA LYS A 552 -14.19 31.12 29.03
C LYS A 552 -15.57 31.59 29.50
N ASN A 553 -16.63 31.26 28.75
CA ASN A 553 -17.99 31.76 29.00
C ASN A 553 -18.96 30.68 29.53
N ARG A 554 -18.59 29.40 29.43
CA ARG A 554 -19.41 28.23 29.83
C ARG A 554 -18.50 27.09 30.27
N ALA A 555 -18.93 26.33 31.26
CA ALA A 555 -18.36 25.09 31.77
C ALA A 555 -19.41 23.97 31.72
N PHE A 556 -19.02 22.75 32.11
CA PHE A 556 -19.90 21.58 32.15
C PHE A 556 -19.37 20.65 33.26
N ILE A 557 -20.01 20.66 34.43
CA ILE A 557 -19.60 19.91 35.61
C ILE A 557 -20.22 18.50 35.56
N VAL A 558 -19.39 17.47 35.69
CA VAL A 558 -19.84 16.08 35.82
C VAL A 558 -19.39 15.55 37.17
N THR A 559 -20.34 15.11 37.98
CA THR A 559 -20.12 14.52 39.31
C THR A 559 -21.14 13.42 39.55
N ASP A 560 -20.83 12.48 40.44
CA ASP A 560 -21.84 11.51 40.91
C ASP A 560 -22.83 12.15 41.90
N LYS A 561 -23.95 11.45 42.11
CA LYS A 561 -25.02 11.88 43.03
C LYS A 561 -24.54 11.99 44.49
N PRO A 562 -23.81 11.01 45.09
CA PRO A 562 -23.27 11.15 46.43
C PRO A 562 -22.41 12.40 46.66
N LEU A 563 -21.50 12.73 45.73
CA LEU A 563 -20.64 13.91 45.83
C LEU A 563 -21.40 15.23 45.66
N TYR A 564 -22.44 15.23 44.82
CA TYR A 564 -23.36 16.36 44.70
C TYR A 564 -24.16 16.57 46.00
N ASP A 565 -24.77 15.50 46.53
CA ASP A 565 -25.57 15.52 47.76
C ASP A 565 -24.71 15.88 49.00
N MET A 566 -23.39 15.62 48.97
CA MET A 566 -22.41 16.05 49.99
C MET A 566 -21.86 17.48 49.78
N GLY A 567 -22.35 18.24 48.79
CA GLY A 567 -21.96 19.63 48.56
C GLY A 567 -20.56 19.84 47.96
N TYR A 568 -19.89 18.80 47.44
CA TYR A 568 -18.56 18.98 46.82
C TYR A 568 -18.64 19.77 45.52
N ALA A 569 -19.74 19.63 44.76
CA ALA A 569 -20.00 20.43 43.57
C ALA A 569 -20.01 21.94 43.87
N GLU A 570 -20.57 22.35 45.02
CA GLU A 570 -20.65 23.76 45.40
C GLU A 570 -19.28 24.44 45.55
N LYS A 571 -18.26 23.68 45.98
CA LYS A 571 -16.89 24.22 46.11
C LYS A 571 -16.32 24.64 44.75
N VAL A 572 -16.67 23.91 43.70
CA VAL A 572 -16.24 24.19 42.32
C VAL A 572 -17.14 25.25 41.68
N THR A 573 -18.47 25.15 41.83
CA THR A 573 -19.39 26.16 41.26
C THR A 573 -19.13 27.55 41.83
N LYS A 574 -18.91 27.69 43.15
CA LYS A 574 -18.61 28.99 43.78
C LYS A 574 -17.41 29.70 43.14
N VAL A 575 -16.34 28.97 42.79
CA VAL A 575 -15.19 29.56 42.07
C VAL A 575 -15.53 29.88 40.62
N LEU A 576 -16.30 29.03 39.93
CA LEU A 576 -16.76 29.30 38.56
C LEU A 576 -17.71 30.51 38.49
N ASP A 577 -18.51 30.74 39.52
CA ASP A 577 -19.40 31.90 39.65
C ASP A 577 -18.60 33.19 39.87
N THR A 578 -17.52 33.18 40.68
CA THR A 578 -16.65 34.36 40.83
C THR A 578 -15.87 34.73 39.56
N VAL A 579 -15.68 33.78 38.62
CA VAL A 579 -15.12 34.04 37.28
C VAL A 579 -16.18 34.10 36.16
N ASN A 580 -17.48 34.12 36.52
CA ASN A 580 -18.64 34.30 35.63
C ASN A 580 -18.81 33.22 34.53
N VAL A 581 -18.85 31.93 34.93
CA VAL A 581 -18.92 30.77 34.02
C VAL A 581 -20.12 29.85 34.28
N HIS A 582 -21.11 29.83 33.36
CA HIS A 582 -22.32 29.00 33.45
C HIS A 582 -22.10 27.48 33.22
N HIS A 583 -22.77 26.57 33.94
CA HIS A 583 -22.44 25.12 33.96
C HIS A 583 -23.64 24.11 33.83
N GLN A 584 -23.43 22.95 33.17
CA GLN A 584 -24.37 21.78 32.98
C GLN A 584 -23.58 20.42 32.82
N VAL A 585 -24.06 19.31 32.21
CA VAL A 585 -23.48 17.91 32.39
C VAL A 585 -23.30 17.02 31.10
N MET A 586 -22.13 16.34 30.94
CA MET A 586 -21.69 15.32 29.89
C MET A 586 -20.88 15.75 28.62
N TRP A 587 -19.53 15.67 28.65
CA TRP A 587 -18.59 16.19 27.62
C TRP A 587 -18.62 15.53 26.22
N LEU A 588 -18.55 14.20 26.11
CA LEU A 588 -18.29 13.52 24.82
C LEU A 588 -19.39 13.75 23.77
N MET A 589 -20.65 13.57 24.17
CA MET A 589 -21.82 13.77 23.29
C MET A 589 -22.03 15.26 22.92
N TYR A 590 -21.39 16.19 23.63
CA TYR A 590 -21.36 17.60 23.27
C TYR A 590 -20.29 17.91 22.21
N GLU A 591 -19.08 17.33 22.37
CA GLU A 591 -17.99 17.44 21.37
C GLU A 591 -18.42 16.87 20.02
N VAL A 592 -18.97 15.65 19.96
CA VAL A 592 -19.35 14.98 18.70
C VAL A 592 -20.67 14.20 18.87
N PRO A 593 -21.84 14.86 18.73
CA PRO A 593 -23.17 14.25 18.92
C PRO A 593 -23.45 13.02 18.05
N GLU A 594 -22.83 12.96 16.87
CA GLU A 594 -22.98 11.90 15.87
C GLU A 594 -22.15 10.63 16.14
N THR A 595 -21.42 10.56 17.25
CA THR A 595 -20.63 9.38 17.63
C THR A 595 -21.52 8.23 18.12
N LYS A 596 -21.24 7.01 17.65
CA LYS A 596 -22.01 5.80 18.01
C LYS A 596 -21.35 5.07 19.17
N PHE A 597 -22.10 4.86 20.25
CA PHE A 597 -21.58 4.25 21.48
C PHE A 597 -21.05 2.82 21.26
N GLU A 598 -21.69 2.06 20.37
CA GLU A 598 -21.31 0.69 20.02
C GLU A 598 -19.89 0.62 19.43
N GLY A 599 -19.49 1.63 18.65
CA GLY A 599 -18.13 1.75 18.09
C GLY A 599 -17.09 2.09 19.16
N LEU A 600 -17.42 2.97 20.11
CA LEU A 600 -16.56 3.33 21.23
C LEU A 600 -16.29 2.14 22.17
N ALA A 601 -17.35 1.37 22.45
CA ALA A 601 -17.34 0.20 23.32
C ALA A 601 -16.70 -1.06 22.69
N MET A 602 -16.22 -1.00 21.44
CA MET A 602 -15.51 -2.11 20.81
C MET A 602 -14.25 -2.49 21.59
N ARG A 603 -14.02 -3.81 21.70
CA ARG A 603 -12.78 -4.37 22.26
C ARG A 603 -11.62 -4.18 21.28
N PHE A 604 -10.42 -3.98 21.82
CA PHE A 604 -9.19 -3.75 21.08
C PHE A 604 -8.03 -4.52 21.73
N MET A 605 -7.00 -4.84 20.95
CA MET A 605 -5.73 -5.39 21.47
C MET A 605 -4.70 -4.30 21.78
N ASP A 606 -4.74 -3.20 21.02
CA ASP A 606 -3.87 -2.04 21.17
C ASP A 606 -4.73 -0.79 20.98
N ILE A 607 -4.75 0.08 21.98
CA ILE A 607 -5.50 1.34 21.99
C ILE A 607 -5.09 2.28 20.83
N ARG A 608 -3.88 2.09 20.29
CA ARG A 608 -3.29 2.86 19.17
C ARG A 608 -3.66 2.33 17.78
N LYS A 609 -4.33 1.18 17.69
CA LYS A 609 -4.66 0.48 16.43
C LYS A 609 -6.13 0.06 16.39
N ARG A 610 -7.02 0.97 16.81
CA ARG A 610 -8.47 0.75 16.76
C ARG A 610 -8.97 0.76 15.31
N VAL A 611 -10.11 0.10 15.08
CA VAL A 611 -10.86 0.15 13.81
C VAL A 611 -11.88 1.31 13.82
N TYR A 612 -12.32 1.72 15.02
CA TYR A 612 -13.19 2.87 15.25
C TYR A 612 -12.41 3.87 16.12
N ASP A 613 -11.95 4.96 15.49
CA ASP A 613 -11.17 6.00 16.15
C ASP A 613 -12.08 6.94 16.95
N VAL A 614 -11.65 7.33 18.15
CA VAL A 614 -12.28 8.44 18.87
C VAL A 614 -11.83 9.76 18.23
N PRO A 615 -12.75 10.62 17.75
CA PRO A 615 -12.39 11.88 17.14
C PRO A 615 -11.65 12.78 18.14
N THR A 616 -10.74 13.63 17.66
CA THR A 616 -9.96 14.54 18.53
C THR A 616 -10.89 15.48 19.30
N LEU A 617 -11.01 15.23 20.61
CA LEU A 617 -11.80 16.02 21.55
C LEU A 617 -11.08 17.31 21.96
N GLY A 618 -11.79 18.19 22.69
CA GLY A 618 -11.24 19.46 23.15
C GLY A 618 -11.41 20.62 22.16
N LYS A 619 -12.26 20.47 21.13
CA LYS A 619 -12.50 21.50 20.11
C LYS A 619 -13.58 22.49 20.52
N LYS A 620 -14.63 22.02 21.23
CA LYS A 620 -15.75 22.87 21.68
C LYS A 620 -15.62 23.24 23.17
N ALA A 621 -15.09 22.34 24.00
CA ALA A 621 -14.97 22.46 25.45
C ALA A 621 -13.71 21.76 25.98
N MET A 622 -13.10 22.37 27.00
CA MET A 622 -11.91 21.84 27.69
C MET A 622 -12.32 20.93 28.85
N MET A 623 -11.75 19.74 28.95
CA MET A 623 -11.95 18.86 30.11
C MET A 623 -10.98 19.22 31.23
N VAL A 624 -11.52 19.68 32.36
CA VAL A 624 -10.79 19.90 33.62
C VAL A 624 -11.29 18.85 34.62
N ALA A 625 -10.39 18.04 35.15
CA ALA A 625 -10.71 16.99 36.11
C ALA A 625 -10.21 17.35 37.51
N ILE A 626 -11.08 17.19 38.51
CA ILE A 626 -10.85 17.61 39.89
C ILE A 626 -11.23 16.45 40.81
N PRO A 627 -10.27 15.64 41.30
CA PRO A 627 -10.58 14.50 42.15
C PRO A 627 -11.03 14.97 43.54
N THR A 628 -12.19 14.49 43.97
CA THR A 628 -12.75 14.70 45.32
C THR A 628 -12.60 13.46 46.21
N THR A 629 -11.88 12.44 45.73
CA THR A 629 -11.49 11.24 46.47
C THR A 629 -10.03 10.88 46.16
N SER A 630 -9.41 10.04 46.99
CA SER A 630 -8.01 9.63 46.84
C SER A 630 -7.91 8.13 46.53
N GLY A 631 -8.39 7.71 45.36
CA GLY A 631 -8.37 6.30 44.96
C GLY A 631 -8.21 6.03 43.48
N THR A 632 -9.07 6.61 42.64
CA THR A 632 -9.16 6.19 41.23
C THR A 632 -8.09 6.77 40.31
N GLY A 633 -7.48 7.91 40.68
CA GLY A 633 -6.53 8.64 39.82
C GLY A 633 -7.10 9.05 38.45
N SER A 634 -8.43 9.03 38.28
CA SER A 634 -9.08 9.17 36.97
C SER A 634 -8.78 10.49 36.29
N GLU A 635 -8.48 11.54 37.05
CA GLU A 635 -8.15 12.89 36.61
C GLU A 635 -6.91 12.99 35.71
N VAL A 636 -6.08 11.94 35.65
CA VAL A 636 -4.89 11.86 34.80
C VAL A 636 -4.94 10.73 33.75
N THR A 637 -6.09 10.06 33.60
CA THR A 637 -6.20 8.81 32.81
C THR A 637 -6.96 8.95 31.48
N PRO A 638 -6.69 8.08 30.49
CA PRO A 638 -7.45 7.98 29.23
C PRO A 638 -8.68 7.06 29.32
N PHE A 639 -9.20 6.80 30.53
CA PHE A 639 -10.21 5.78 30.79
C PHE A 639 -11.51 6.38 31.33
N SER A 640 -12.64 5.80 30.92
CA SER A 640 -13.97 6.12 31.43
C SER A 640 -14.80 4.84 31.52
N VAL A 641 -15.72 4.74 32.47
CA VAL A 641 -16.62 3.58 32.59
C VAL A 641 -18.06 4.07 32.53
N VAL A 642 -18.80 3.62 31.52
CA VAL A 642 -20.23 3.89 31.37
C VAL A 642 -20.99 2.65 31.83
N THR A 643 -22.01 2.83 32.67
CA THR A 643 -22.93 1.74 33.05
C THR A 643 -24.22 1.93 32.28
N ASP A 644 -24.68 0.90 31.58
CA ASP A 644 -26.03 0.85 31.04
C ASP A 644 -26.98 0.38 32.15
N GLU A 645 -27.90 1.26 32.55
CA GLU A 645 -28.83 0.98 33.67
C GLU A 645 -29.91 -0.04 33.29
N ARG A 646 -30.09 -0.36 32.00
CA ARG A 646 -31.14 -1.26 31.52
C ARG A 646 -30.80 -2.74 31.76
N ASP A 647 -29.52 -3.10 31.67
CA ASP A 647 -29.00 -4.46 31.83
C ASP A 647 -27.90 -4.58 32.90
N GLY A 648 -27.44 -3.45 33.46
CA GLY A 648 -26.35 -3.39 34.43
C GLY A 648 -24.95 -3.52 33.81
N SER A 649 -24.83 -3.55 32.49
CA SER A 649 -23.55 -3.74 31.80
C SER A 649 -22.62 -2.54 31.97
N LYS A 650 -21.37 -2.80 32.38
CA LYS A 650 -20.31 -1.79 32.45
C LYS A 650 -19.40 -1.85 31.22
N TYR A 651 -19.35 -0.75 30.49
CA TYR A 651 -18.55 -0.56 29.28
C TYR A 651 -17.34 0.33 29.60
N PRO A 652 -16.11 -0.22 29.66
CA PRO A 652 -14.91 0.57 29.75
C PRO A 652 -14.60 1.20 28.38
N LEU A 653 -14.63 2.53 28.34
CA LEU A 653 -14.13 3.33 27.23
C LEU A 653 -12.66 3.69 27.51
N ALA A 654 -11.82 3.55 26.49
CA ALA A 654 -10.38 3.73 26.61
C ALA A 654 -9.84 4.34 25.32
N ASP A 655 -9.46 5.62 25.39
CA ASP A 655 -8.78 6.32 24.29
C ASP A 655 -7.97 7.51 24.84
N TYR A 656 -6.78 7.76 24.31
CA TYR A 656 -5.95 8.89 24.72
C TYR A 656 -6.54 10.27 24.35
N ALA A 657 -7.62 10.33 23.56
CA ALA A 657 -8.45 11.52 23.38
C ALA A 657 -9.29 11.85 24.65
N LEU A 658 -9.52 10.88 25.55
CA LEU A 658 -10.23 11.06 26.81
C LEU A 658 -9.35 11.63 27.93
N THR A 659 -8.02 11.72 27.74
CA THR A 659 -7.10 12.31 28.74
C THR A 659 -7.48 13.77 29.01
N PRO A 660 -7.74 14.18 30.28
CA PRO A 660 -8.12 15.55 30.60
C PRO A 660 -7.10 16.58 30.14
N ASN A 661 -7.56 17.79 29.81
CA ASN A 661 -6.67 18.89 29.43
C ASN A 661 -5.98 19.54 30.64
N MET A 662 -6.56 19.39 31.84
CA MET A 662 -6.04 19.87 33.11
C MET A 662 -6.53 18.95 34.24
N ALA A 663 -5.65 18.64 35.19
CA ALA A 663 -6.01 18.03 36.47
C ALA A 663 -5.74 19.01 37.63
N ILE A 664 -6.59 19.02 38.66
CA ILE A 664 -6.47 19.91 39.83
C ILE A 664 -6.63 19.11 41.13
N VAL A 665 -5.50 18.72 41.73
CA VAL A 665 -5.38 17.80 42.86
C VAL A 665 -5.22 18.59 44.17
N ASP A 666 -6.30 19.24 44.62
CA ASP A 666 -6.30 20.04 45.84
C ASP A 666 -6.70 19.20 47.07
N PRO A 667 -5.79 18.96 48.04
CA PRO A 667 -6.08 18.15 49.22
C PRO A 667 -7.18 18.72 50.12
N GLN A 668 -7.53 20.01 50.02
CA GLN A 668 -8.68 20.59 50.73
C GLN A 668 -10.02 19.93 50.35
N LEU A 669 -10.09 19.30 49.17
CA LEU A 669 -11.26 18.55 48.72
C LEU A 669 -11.41 17.19 49.40
N VAL A 670 -10.36 16.65 50.03
CA VAL A 670 -10.38 15.28 50.61
C VAL A 670 -10.27 15.20 52.13
N LEU A 671 -10.13 16.34 52.84
CA LEU A 671 -9.92 16.39 54.29
C LEU A 671 -11.00 15.66 55.10
N ASN A 672 -12.27 15.86 54.75
CA ASN A 672 -13.43 15.38 55.51
C ASN A 672 -13.99 14.05 55.00
N ILE A 673 -13.26 13.32 54.14
CA ILE A 673 -13.72 12.01 53.63
C ILE A 673 -13.86 11.00 54.78
N PRO A 674 -15.01 10.30 54.92
CA PRO A 674 -15.19 9.26 55.93
C PRO A 674 -14.09 8.19 55.95
N LYS A 675 -13.81 7.62 57.13
CA LYS A 675 -12.78 6.58 57.32
C LYS A 675 -12.94 5.40 56.35
N ARG A 676 -14.18 4.94 56.12
CA ARG A 676 -14.49 3.84 55.20
C ARG A 676 -14.07 4.14 53.75
N LEU A 677 -14.41 5.33 53.24
CA LEU A 677 -14.01 5.77 51.90
C LEU A 677 -12.50 6.06 51.80
N THR A 678 -11.88 6.52 52.89
CA THR A 678 -10.43 6.71 52.97
C THR A 678 -9.68 5.38 52.81
N ALA A 679 -10.08 4.35 53.56
CA ALA A 679 -9.49 3.02 53.46
C ALA A 679 -9.69 2.40 52.06
N TRP A 680 -10.93 2.41 51.55
CA TRP A 680 -11.23 1.84 50.24
C TRP A 680 -10.51 2.54 49.10
N GLY A 681 -10.52 3.88 49.08
CA GLY A 681 -9.78 4.65 48.06
C GLY A 681 -8.28 4.41 48.12
N GLY A 682 -7.68 4.42 49.32
CA GLY A 682 -6.25 4.18 49.48
C GLY A 682 -5.81 2.79 49.02
N VAL A 683 -6.60 1.75 49.26
CA VAL A 683 -6.30 0.39 48.76
C VAL A 683 -6.53 0.27 47.24
N ASP A 684 -7.50 1.00 46.69
CA ASP A 684 -7.70 1.13 45.23
C ASP A 684 -6.44 1.73 44.57
N ALA A 685 -5.97 2.87 45.09
CA ALA A 685 -4.73 3.53 44.65
C ALA A 685 -3.49 2.64 44.80
N LEU A 686 -3.39 1.88 45.89
CA LEU A 686 -2.29 0.94 46.12
C LEU A 686 -2.32 -0.20 45.09
N THR A 687 -3.51 -0.71 44.78
CA THR A 687 -3.72 -1.76 43.77
C THR A 687 -3.37 -1.23 42.37
N HIS A 688 -3.78 0.00 42.03
CA HIS A 688 -3.38 0.68 40.79
C HIS A 688 -1.84 0.77 40.67
N ALA A 689 -1.15 1.18 41.74
CA ALA A 689 0.31 1.30 41.74
C ALA A 689 1.01 -0.07 41.63
N LEU A 690 0.57 -1.08 42.38
CA LEU A 690 1.12 -2.43 42.33
C LEU A 690 0.95 -3.08 40.95
N GLU A 691 -0.25 -3.04 40.36
CA GLU A 691 -0.49 -3.65 39.04
C GLU A 691 0.23 -2.92 37.91
N SER A 692 0.33 -1.58 37.96
CA SER A 692 1.08 -0.81 36.95
C SER A 692 2.60 -1.02 37.05
N TYR A 693 3.13 -1.34 38.23
CA TYR A 693 4.56 -1.65 38.42
C TYR A 693 4.97 -2.99 37.79
N VAL A 694 4.12 -4.03 37.93
CA VAL A 694 4.38 -5.40 37.40
C VAL A 694 3.71 -5.67 36.05
N SER A 695 3.09 -4.65 35.43
CA SER A 695 2.36 -4.80 34.18
C SER A 695 3.25 -5.28 33.02
N ILE A 696 2.63 -5.99 32.07
CA ILE A 696 3.22 -6.30 30.77
C ILE A 696 3.56 -5.05 29.94
N PHE A 697 3.00 -3.88 30.28
CA PHE A 697 3.30 -2.57 29.69
C PHE A 697 4.06 -1.63 30.65
N ALA A 698 4.62 -2.15 31.74
CA ALA A 698 5.43 -1.34 32.65
C ALA A 698 6.70 -0.82 31.96
N THR A 699 7.02 0.45 32.21
CA THR A 699 8.19 1.19 31.72
C THR A 699 8.93 1.82 32.90
N ASP A 700 10.14 2.35 32.69
CA ASP A 700 10.86 3.03 33.76
C ASP A 700 10.09 4.27 34.29
N TYR A 701 9.40 4.99 33.40
CA TYR A 701 8.51 6.11 33.77
C TYR A 701 7.36 5.66 34.66
N THR A 702 6.66 4.58 34.31
CA THR A 702 5.52 4.10 35.11
C THR A 702 6.00 3.46 36.41
N LYS A 703 7.09 2.67 36.38
CA LYS A 703 7.67 2.03 37.57
C LYS A 703 8.12 3.04 38.61
N GLY A 704 8.75 4.16 38.20
CA GLY A 704 9.13 5.24 39.12
C GLY A 704 7.93 5.85 39.84
N LEU A 705 6.86 6.16 39.08
CA LEU A 705 5.62 6.70 39.64
C LEU A 705 4.90 5.70 40.56
N SER A 706 4.82 4.43 40.16
CA SER A 706 4.22 3.37 40.96
C SER A 706 4.99 3.15 42.28
N LYS A 707 6.33 3.14 42.25
CA LYS A 707 7.15 2.93 43.46
C LYS A 707 6.98 4.05 44.47
N GLU A 708 7.02 5.32 44.03
CA GLU A 708 6.76 6.45 44.93
C GLU A 708 5.31 6.44 45.46
N ALA A 709 4.32 6.13 44.62
CA ALA A 709 2.93 6.00 45.06
C ALA A 709 2.77 4.91 46.15
N ILE A 710 3.41 3.75 45.98
CA ILE A 710 3.44 2.67 46.97
C ILE A 710 4.06 3.16 48.28
N THR A 711 5.26 3.76 48.24
CA THR A 711 5.96 4.29 49.43
C THR A 711 5.11 5.29 50.20
N LEU A 712 4.48 6.24 49.50
CA LEU A 712 3.59 7.23 50.11
C LEU A 712 2.33 6.59 50.72
N LEU A 713 1.72 5.61 50.06
CA LEU A 713 0.51 4.95 50.56
C LEU A 713 0.80 4.13 51.82
N PHE A 714 1.86 3.31 51.84
CA PHE A 714 2.26 2.56 53.04
C PHE A 714 2.51 3.50 54.25
N LYS A 715 3.19 4.63 54.03
CA LYS A 715 3.56 5.58 55.10
C LYS A 715 2.40 6.45 55.58
N TYR A 716 1.51 6.89 54.70
CA TYR A 716 0.52 7.94 55.01
C TYR A 716 -0.94 7.48 55.02
N LEU A 717 -1.30 6.35 54.39
CA LEU A 717 -2.68 5.85 54.44
C LEU A 717 -3.17 5.49 55.86
N PRO A 718 -2.37 4.83 56.74
CA PRO A 718 -2.79 4.58 58.12
C PRO A 718 -3.05 5.89 58.87
N ARG A 719 -2.14 6.86 58.77
CA ARG A 719 -2.28 8.20 59.37
C ARG A 719 -3.56 8.90 58.90
N SER A 720 -3.80 8.93 57.59
CA SER A 720 -4.99 9.52 56.96
C SER A 720 -6.30 8.85 57.43
N TYR A 721 -6.27 7.53 57.67
CA TYR A 721 -7.42 6.79 58.20
C TYR A 721 -7.68 7.05 59.70
N HIS A 722 -6.63 7.03 60.54
CA HIS A 722 -6.78 7.19 61.99
C HIS A 722 -7.09 8.64 62.38
N ASN A 723 -6.33 9.59 61.85
CA ASN A 723 -6.36 11.00 62.24
C ASN A 723 -7.34 11.84 61.40
N GLY A 724 -7.69 11.39 60.19
CA GLY A 724 -8.69 12.04 59.33
C GLY A 724 -8.34 13.50 58.99
N PRO A 725 -9.23 14.48 59.22
CA PRO A 725 -8.96 15.89 58.91
C PRO A 725 -7.88 16.52 59.80
N ASN A 726 -7.52 15.89 60.92
CA ASN A 726 -6.51 16.40 61.85
C ASN A 726 -5.06 16.14 61.39
N ASP A 727 -4.87 15.41 60.29
CA ASP A 727 -3.55 15.11 59.70
C ASP A 727 -3.54 15.50 58.22
N PHE A 728 -3.40 16.81 57.98
CA PHE A 728 -3.40 17.40 56.64
C PHE A 728 -2.27 16.84 55.77
N GLU A 729 -1.10 16.59 56.33
CA GLU A 729 0.04 15.99 55.61
C GLU A 729 -0.35 14.61 55.06
N ALA A 730 -0.90 13.73 55.90
CA ALA A 730 -1.31 12.40 55.47
C ALA A 730 -2.43 12.43 54.41
N ARG A 731 -3.38 13.37 54.53
CA ARG A 731 -4.41 13.62 53.51
C ARG A 731 -3.79 14.02 52.17
N GLU A 732 -2.88 14.99 52.17
CA GLU A 732 -2.20 15.45 50.95
C GLU A 732 -1.37 14.35 50.28
N LYS A 733 -0.61 13.59 51.07
CA LYS A 733 0.27 12.54 50.55
C LYS A 733 -0.50 11.37 49.95
N VAL A 734 -1.60 10.93 50.57
CA VAL A 734 -2.48 9.89 50.00
C VAL A 734 -3.17 10.39 48.72
N HIS A 735 -3.60 11.65 48.67
CA HIS A 735 -4.20 12.24 47.47
C HIS A 735 -3.21 12.31 46.31
N THR A 736 -1.99 12.79 46.59
CA THR A 736 -0.88 12.84 45.61
C THR A 736 -0.53 11.44 45.09
N ALA A 737 -0.44 10.45 45.98
CA ALA A 737 -0.10 9.07 45.61
C ALA A 737 -1.17 8.42 44.71
N ALA A 738 -2.45 8.70 44.94
CA ALA A 738 -3.54 8.24 44.07
C ALA A 738 -3.42 8.81 42.65
N THR A 739 -3.10 10.10 42.50
CA THR A 739 -2.81 10.70 41.19
C THR A 739 -1.58 10.09 40.53
N MET A 740 -0.49 9.84 41.29
CA MET A 740 0.73 9.21 40.75
C MET A 740 0.48 7.78 40.26
N ALA A 741 -0.30 6.99 41.02
CA ALA A 741 -0.77 5.68 40.58
C ALA A 741 -1.62 5.79 39.30
N GLY A 742 -2.50 6.80 39.23
CA GLY A 742 -3.26 7.19 38.04
C GLY A 742 -2.38 7.41 36.81
N MET A 743 -1.35 8.24 36.92
CA MET A 743 -0.39 8.52 35.85
C MET A 743 0.36 7.25 35.38
N ALA A 744 0.68 6.36 36.32
CA ALA A 744 1.34 5.10 36.02
C ALA A 744 0.41 4.15 35.25
N PHE A 745 -0.79 3.85 35.75
CA PHE A 745 -1.70 2.92 35.08
C PHE A 745 -2.35 3.50 33.81
N ALA A 746 -2.44 4.82 33.66
CA ALA A 746 -2.79 5.49 32.41
C ALA A 746 -1.92 5.05 31.22
N ASN A 747 -0.69 4.61 31.49
CA ASN A 747 0.30 4.24 30.48
C ASN A 747 0.72 2.76 30.57
N ALA A 748 0.71 2.16 31.76
CA ALA A 748 1.01 0.74 32.00
C ALA A 748 -0.22 -0.18 31.99
N PHE A 749 -1.45 0.35 31.99
CA PHE A 749 -2.70 -0.40 32.19
C PHE A 749 -2.76 -1.13 33.55
N LEU A 750 -3.88 -1.82 33.79
CA LEU A 750 -4.17 -2.59 35.01
C LEU A 750 -4.23 -4.09 34.73
N GLY A 751 -4.21 -4.88 35.79
CA GLY A 751 -4.05 -6.32 35.73
C GLY A 751 -5.32 -7.12 36.01
N VAL A 752 -5.10 -8.32 36.53
CA VAL A 752 -6.17 -9.30 36.77
C VAL A 752 -6.98 -8.94 38.01
N CYS A 753 -6.42 -8.21 38.99
CA CYS A 753 -7.15 -7.78 40.17
C CYS A 753 -8.34 -6.88 39.80
N HIS A 754 -8.10 -5.79 39.07
CA HIS A 754 -9.17 -4.91 38.60
C HIS A 754 -10.18 -5.63 37.69
N SER A 755 -9.69 -6.51 36.81
CA SER A 755 -10.53 -7.31 35.91
C SER A 755 -11.53 -8.19 36.68
N MET A 756 -11.09 -8.81 37.79
CA MET A 756 -11.94 -9.60 38.67
C MET A 756 -12.81 -8.72 39.59
N ALA A 757 -12.24 -7.64 40.14
CA ALA A 757 -12.94 -6.73 41.05
C ALA A 757 -14.14 -6.03 40.39
N HIS A 758 -14.07 -5.71 39.09
CA HIS A 758 -15.23 -5.22 38.33
C HIS A 758 -16.38 -6.24 38.29
N LYS A 759 -16.08 -7.54 38.19
CA LYS A 759 -17.10 -8.61 38.19
C LYS A 759 -17.63 -8.87 39.59
N LEU A 760 -16.77 -8.93 40.61
CA LEU A 760 -17.17 -9.10 42.00
C LEU A 760 -18.08 -7.94 42.47
N GLY A 761 -17.69 -6.69 42.18
CA GLY A 761 -18.48 -5.52 42.53
C GLY A 761 -19.82 -5.42 41.79
N ALA A 762 -19.90 -5.90 40.54
CA ALA A 762 -21.16 -5.97 39.79
C ALA A 762 -22.10 -7.07 40.30
N ALA A 763 -21.58 -8.24 40.66
CA ALA A 763 -22.39 -9.38 41.10
C ALA A 763 -22.88 -9.30 42.55
N TYR A 764 -22.10 -8.67 43.44
CA TYR A 764 -22.38 -8.66 44.89
C TYR A 764 -22.48 -7.25 45.49
N HIS A 765 -22.53 -6.20 44.67
CA HIS A 765 -22.60 -4.79 45.09
C HIS A 765 -21.48 -4.36 46.07
N VAL A 766 -20.32 -4.99 45.98
CA VAL A 766 -19.13 -4.68 46.79
C VAL A 766 -18.42 -3.44 46.24
N ALA A 767 -18.02 -2.52 47.13
CA ALA A 767 -17.26 -1.33 46.75
C ALA A 767 -15.91 -1.68 46.13
N HIS A 768 -15.47 -0.92 45.11
CA HIS A 768 -14.36 -1.35 44.24
C HIS A 768 -13.04 -1.59 44.99
N GLY A 769 -12.59 -0.63 45.81
CA GLY A 769 -11.39 -0.79 46.64
C GLY A 769 -11.46 -1.94 47.66
N LEU A 770 -12.66 -2.32 48.11
CA LEU A 770 -12.86 -3.51 48.96
C LEU A 770 -12.78 -4.81 48.15
N ALA A 771 -13.32 -4.82 46.93
CA ALA A 771 -13.17 -5.94 46.01
C ALA A 771 -11.69 -6.15 45.62
N ASN A 772 -10.95 -5.07 45.37
CA ASN A 772 -9.51 -5.10 45.15
C ASN A 772 -8.74 -5.64 46.38
N ALA A 773 -9.05 -5.14 47.58
CA ALA A 773 -8.46 -5.62 48.84
C ALA A 773 -8.59 -7.15 49.00
N SER A 774 -9.77 -7.72 48.74
CA SER A 774 -10.02 -9.16 48.86
C SER A 774 -9.32 -10.04 47.80
N LEU A 775 -8.74 -9.45 46.76
CA LEU A 775 -8.20 -10.18 45.60
C LEU A 775 -6.69 -10.00 45.42
N ILE A 776 -6.13 -8.84 45.79
CA ILE A 776 -4.76 -8.46 45.42
C ILE A 776 -3.70 -9.44 45.92
N SER A 777 -3.80 -9.94 47.16
CA SER A 777 -2.86 -10.93 47.71
C SER A 777 -2.87 -12.26 46.96
N HIS A 778 -4.01 -12.67 46.40
CA HIS A 778 -4.10 -13.86 45.55
C HIS A 778 -3.51 -13.60 44.16
N VAL A 779 -3.72 -12.41 43.58
CA VAL A 779 -3.15 -12.00 42.29
C VAL A 779 -1.63 -11.88 42.37
N ILE A 780 -1.08 -11.34 43.46
CA ILE A 780 0.37 -11.29 43.69
C ILE A 780 0.96 -12.71 43.73
N ARG A 781 0.37 -13.63 44.51
CA ARG A 781 0.82 -15.03 44.58
C ARG A 781 0.76 -15.74 43.22
N TYR A 782 -0.28 -15.46 42.42
CA TYR A 782 -0.41 -15.98 41.05
C TYR A 782 0.65 -15.42 40.10
N ASN A 783 0.97 -14.13 40.20
CA ASN A 783 1.94 -13.45 39.34
C ASN A 783 3.42 -13.68 39.76
N ALA A 784 3.70 -14.16 40.97
CA ALA A 784 5.05 -14.31 41.55
C ALA A 784 5.91 -15.45 40.96
N THR A 785 5.92 -15.57 39.62
CA THR A 785 6.65 -16.58 38.86
C THR A 785 7.34 -15.98 37.64
N ASP A 786 8.59 -16.37 37.43
CA ASP A 786 9.36 -16.06 36.21
C ASP A 786 9.06 -17.09 35.09
N SER A 787 8.27 -18.12 35.39
CA SER A 787 7.75 -19.10 34.43
C SER A 787 6.21 -19.11 34.47
N PRO A 788 5.54 -18.03 34.03
CA PRO A 788 4.08 -17.98 33.99
C PRO A 788 3.52 -18.98 32.97
N PHE A 789 2.47 -19.70 33.35
CA PHE A 789 1.79 -20.69 32.50
C PHE A 789 1.27 -20.11 31.17
N LYS A 790 0.96 -18.81 31.16
CA LYS A 790 0.57 -18.07 29.96
C LYS A 790 1.27 -16.73 29.92
N GLN A 791 2.05 -16.48 28.86
CA GLN A 791 2.66 -15.18 28.59
C GLN A 791 1.73 -14.31 27.74
N ALA A 792 1.87 -12.99 27.86
CA ALA A 792 1.23 -12.04 26.96
C ALA A 792 1.94 -12.04 25.59
N ALA A 793 1.23 -11.69 24.52
CA ALA A 793 1.79 -11.69 23.17
C ALA A 793 2.71 -10.49 22.87
N PHE A 794 2.60 -9.38 23.63
CA PHE A 794 3.33 -8.13 23.40
C PHE A 794 3.88 -7.48 24.68
N PRO A 795 4.66 -8.20 25.51
CA PRO A 795 5.27 -7.61 26.70
C PRO A 795 6.32 -6.56 26.31
N GLN A 796 6.44 -5.52 27.13
CA GLN A 796 7.56 -4.57 27.06
C GLN A 796 8.82 -5.09 27.78
N TYR A 797 8.71 -6.24 28.46
CA TYR A 797 9.87 -6.96 29.00
C TYR A 797 10.46 -7.94 27.97
N GLN A 798 11.76 -8.22 28.11
CA GLN A 798 12.46 -9.16 27.24
C GLN A 798 12.01 -10.61 27.47
N TYR A 799 11.91 -11.00 28.74
CA TYR A 799 11.42 -12.28 29.28
C TYR A 799 10.77 -12.04 30.67
N PRO A 800 9.90 -12.94 31.18
CA PRO A 800 9.28 -12.79 32.49
C PRO A 800 10.31 -12.85 33.62
N GLN A 801 10.24 -11.89 34.55
CA GLN A 801 11.22 -11.70 35.63
C GLN A 801 10.57 -11.00 36.84
N VAL A 802 9.33 -11.39 37.14
CA VAL A 802 8.48 -10.75 38.16
C VAL A 802 9.12 -10.84 39.55
N ARG A 803 9.87 -11.91 39.85
CA ARG A 803 10.53 -12.05 41.16
C ARG A 803 11.63 -11.01 41.38
N ALA A 804 12.38 -10.68 40.32
CA ALA A 804 13.40 -9.63 40.39
C ALA A 804 12.77 -8.25 40.64
N TRP A 805 11.64 -7.95 39.99
CA TRP A 805 10.91 -6.69 40.23
C TRP A 805 10.26 -6.65 41.61
N ALA A 806 9.69 -7.75 42.09
CA ALA A 806 9.16 -7.83 43.45
C ALA A 806 10.26 -7.62 44.50
N GLY A 807 11.46 -8.18 44.29
CA GLY A 807 12.63 -7.91 45.13
C GLY A 807 13.02 -6.43 45.14
N ALA A 808 13.11 -5.78 43.98
CA ALA A 808 13.45 -4.35 43.84
C ALA A 808 12.33 -3.38 44.26
N LEU A 809 11.14 -3.89 44.61
CA LEU A 809 10.08 -3.13 45.26
C LEU A 809 10.21 -3.18 46.80
N LEU A 810 10.80 -4.25 47.32
CA LEU A 810 11.04 -4.52 48.74
C LEU A 810 12.43 -4.05 49.19
N ASP A 811 12.83 -2.84 48.78
CA ASP A 811 14.00 -2.16 49.36
C ASP A 811 13.75 -1.88 50.86
N GLU A 812 14.82 -1.67 51.64
CA GLU A 812 14.78 -1.60 53.12
C GLU A 812 13.67 -0.70 53.68
N GLU A 813 13.39 0.46 53.06
CA GLU A 813 12.33 1.38 53.52
C GLU A 813 10.91 0.81 53.36
N VAL A 814 10.63 0.13 52.24
CA VAL A 814 9.30 -0.47 51.97
C VAL A 814 9.13 -1.76 52.77
N ALA A 815 10.19 -2.54 52.92
CA ALA A 815 10.21 -3.72 53.78
C ALA A 815 9.95 -3.35 55.26
N ALA A 816 10.67 -2.34 55.79
CA ALA A 816 10.47 -1.86 57.16
C ALA A 816 9.06 -1.31 57.39
N LEU A 817 8.48 -0.60 56.41
CA LEU A 817 7.08 -0.15 56.50
C LEU A 817 6.09 -1.33 56.50
N ALA A 818 6.32 -2.36 55.69
CA ALA A 818 5.48 -3.55 55.65
C ALA A 818 5.51 -4.33 56.98
N ASP A 819 6.68 -4.54 57.56
CA ASP A 819 6.85 -5.22 58.85
C ASP A 819 6.11 -4.52 60.00
N THR A 820 6.02 -3.18 59.96
CA THR A 820 5.25 -2.40 60.96
C THR A 820 3.73 -2.50 60.79
N HIS A 821 3.23 -2.89 59.61
CA HIS A 821 1.79 -2.94 59.30
C HIS A 821 1.36 -4.26 58.62
N PRO A 822 1.40 -5.42 59.32
CA PRO A 822 1.17 -6.75 58.74
C PRO A 822 -0.19 -6.93 58.06
N TRP A 823 -1.20 -6.17 58.50
CA TRP A 823 -2.57 -6.22 57.96
C TRP A 823 -2.70 -5.70 56.52
N MET A 824 -1.68 -5.03 55.97
CA MET A 824 -1.62 -4.64 54.54
C MET A 824 -1.09 -5.74 53.62
N MET A 825 -0.53 -6.84 54.15
CA MET A 825 -0.01 -7.99 53.37
C MET A 825 -0.92 -9.22 53.37
N CYS A 826 -2.05 -9.18 54.08
CA CYS A 826 -3.02 -10.29 54.17
C CYS A 826 -4.04 -10.25 53.03
#